data_AF-Q0IDP9-F1
#
_entry.id   AF-Q0IDP9-F1
#
_cell.length_a   1.000
_cell.length_b   1.000
_cell.length_c   1.000
_cell.angle_alpha   90.00
_cell.angle_beta   90.00
_cell.angle_gamma   90.00
#
_symmetry.space_group_name_H-M   'P 1'
#
loop_
_entity.id
_entity.type
_entity.pdbx_description
1 polymer ?
#
loop_
_entity_poly.entity_id
_entity_poly.type
_entity_poly.pdbx_seq_one_letter_code
_entity_poly.pdbx_strand_id
1 'polypeptide(L)'
;MVKQENSKRKIAKLALACSSPGGAALIKETIGYLAKKRDIEIEVVMVEEPAWRILENVCKLNNIRAAISTNARYTKHESDKKQEYMKWVLETIGDAQIDAVITGLSGLDMGVDETLQLIGSRQRKIRYTLQDTPGWVVDGIAGPSPTYFVQIAGKEKEMTEKGVHRSICVGELKMKEMKYKAERLLKKVGQNEITTNRVLFIGQPLWQLQGYRKTLEKLHSVVADLGKDGIDYVSHPLEGKEQAIASGLVKVTSRGLLELVLEYKYIVTCFSTGLKEAAMINMAAKRKLPRLIYAIGEKDVRASYVENGQSISELVKDSWFAEVIDRELTLGDFKTEIWGNKTIEFSEPKTEEIYKTIVRDYKKRLFLPKNYAADSQLDTSRRQLGSSHSWAEEIREALRKCGLGEANSEIRRLSTLHDESETVYIRGNTKESGNIFIKLIDTREVEQTKNALLMVQEIGEGCAQVETVLTKDPVYIETKNKYMAVTQWIDSTEIDCEDEDNLKKIGSALGLLHKRMKTLVFKRELAIERQRWIVDAWHEVAKTDLLEKKCSTLSKKIKEEISKRANRVSRETNKQFIHGDLNKGNILCTRQGGIIFIDFEEATSSWLPFYVDLAIVIERLCMLSGRNSIKRCRVLLSEYFKVVEWRLPRVEALNDGRAYAIARSFGILSQSRLYGLDWPEYEWTKFCKLTKHMIDEKKILRDLSVDFTN
;
A
#
# COMPACT_ATOMS: atom_id res chain seq x y z
N MET A 1 1.73 39.77 -13.29
CA MET A 1 1.78 39.16 -11.94
C MET A 1 0.77 38.03 -11.88
N VAL A 2 1.20 36.80 -12.16
CA VAL A 2 0.35 35.61 -11.93
C VAL A 2 0.25 35.45 -10.42
N LYS A 3 -0.96 35.57 -9.85
CA LYS A 3 -1.20 35.17 -8.46
C LYS A 3 -0.71 33.73 -8.36
N GLN A 4 0.36 33.50 -7.60
CA GLN A 4 0.69 32.15 -7.15
C GLN A 4 -0.54 31.68 -6.39
N GLU A 5 -1.42 30.94 -7.08
CA GLU A 5 -2.37 30.07 -6.40
C GLU A 5 -1.52 29.30 -5.40
N ASN A 6 -1.76 29.55 -4.11
CA ASN A 6 -1.25 28.72 -3.05
C ASN A 6 -1.70 27.31 -3.40
N SER A 7 -0.83 26.56 -4.09
CA SER A 7 -1.07 25.18 -4.43
C SER A 7 -1.35 24.54 -3.08
N LYS A 8 -2.61 24.23 -2.80
CA LYS A 8 -3.01 23.64 -1.53
C LYS A 8 -2.04 22.48 -1.33
N ARG A 9 -1.16 22.60 -0.31
CA ARG A 9 -0.18 21.54 -0.05
C ARG A 9 -0.98 20.26 0.00
N LYS A 10 -0.60 19.26 -0.80
CA LYS A 10 -1.30 17.98 -0.80
C LYS A 10 -1.15 17.38 0.60
N ILE A 11 -2.25 17.36 1.35
CA ILE A 11 -2.32 16.82 2.70
C ILE A 11 -2.80 15.37 2.56
N ALA A 12 -2.08 14.43 3.15
CA ALA A 12 -2.54 13.04 3.18
C ALA A 12 -3.62 12.89 4.26
N LYS A 13 -4.80 12.45 3.84
CA LYS A 13 -5.98 12.22 4.70
C LYS A 13 -5.97 10.81 5.25
N LEU A 14 -6.02 10.67 6.57
CA LEU A 14 -5.90 9.39 7.27
C LEU A 14 -7.19 9.02 7.99
N ALA A 15 -7.56 7.75 7.91
CA ALA A 15 -8.49 7.13 8.84
C ALA A 15 -7.73 6.16 9.75
N LEU A 16 -7.94 6.25 11.05
CA LEU A 16 -7.32 5.35 12.01
C LEU A 16 -8.40 4.47 12.64
N ALA A 17 -8.06 3.22 12.93
CA ALA A 17 -8.91 2.35 13.72
C ALA A 17 -8.17 1.70 14.88
N CYS A 18 -8.91 1.43 15.95
CA CYS A 18 -8.44 0.57 17.02
C CYS A 18 -9.58 -0.13 17.76
N SER A 19 -9.51 -1.45 17.84
CA SER A 19 -10.46 -2.27 18.60
C SER A 19 -10.00 -2.52 20.05
N SER A 20 -8.70 -2.65 20.32
CA SER A 20 -8.19 -3.08 21.64
C SER A 20 -7.42 -2.02 22.41
N PRO A 21 -7.31 -2.14 23.75
CA PRO A 21 -6.46 -1.27 24.56
C PRO A 21 -4.98 -1.26 24.15
N GLY A 22 -4.45 -2.41 23.74
CA GLY A 22 -3.05 -2.56 23.31
C GLY A 22 -2.77 -1.76 22.05
N GLY A 23 -3.62 -1.90 21.03
CA GLY A 23 -3.55 -1.09 19.81
C GLY A 23 -3.77 0.40 20.09
N ALA A 24 -4.65 0.72 21.04
CA ALA A 24 -5.02 2.11 21.34
C ALA A 24 -3.83 2.87 21.93
N ALA A 25 -3.00 2.22 22.74
CA ALA A 25 -1.77 2.81 23.24
C ALA A 25 -0.78 3.17 22.10
N LEU A 26 -0.69 2.35 21.05
CA LEU A 26 0.16 2.61 19.88
C LEU A 26 -0.41 3.75 19.02
N ILE A 27 -1.71 3.69 18.76
CA ILE A 27 -2.44 4.67 17.97
C ILE A 27 -2.40 6.04 18.66
N LYS A 28 -2.50 6.10 19.99
CA LYS A 28 -2.39 7.34 20.77
C LYS A 28 -1.10 8.10 20.50
N GLU A 29 0.04 7.44 20.60
CA GLU A 29 1.35 8.04 20.35
C GLU A 29 1.49 8.48 18.89
N THR A 30 0.91 7.69 17.98
CA THR A 30 0.86 8.00 16.55
C THR A 30 0.04 9.25 16.27
N ILE A 31 -1.18 9.36 16.82
CA ILE A 31 -2.05 10.55 16.71
C ILE A 31 -1.32 11.78 17.25
N GLY A 32 -0.76 11.69 18.46
CA GLY A 32 -0.10 12.82 19.11
C GLY A 32 1.11 13.37 18.34
N TYR A 33 1.72 12.54 17.47
CA TYR A 33 2.78 12.96 16.57
C TYR A 33 2.25 13.46 15.22
N LEU A 34 1.35 12.70 14.57
CA LEU A 34 0.84 12.98 13.23
C LEU A 34 -0.04 14.25 13.19
N ALA A 35 -0.86 14.50 14.21
CA ALA A 35 -1.73 15.67 14.27
C ALA A 35 -0.96 17.01 14.28
N LYS A 36 0.35 16.99 14.57
CA LYS A 36 1.22 18.17 14.56
C LYS A 36 1.84 18.45 13.19
N LYS A 37 1.61 17.59 12.20
CA LYS A 37 2.24 17.66 10.87
C LYS A 37 1.32 18.34 9.87
N ARG A 38 1.83 19.34 9.16
CA ARG A 38 1.03 20.19 8.24
C ARG A 38 0.62 19.48 6.94
N ASP A 39 1.21 18.33 6.65
CA ASP A 39 1.00 17.50 5.47
C ASP A 39 0.21 16.22 5.78
N ILE A 40 -0.34 16.12 6.98
CA ILE A 40 -1.21 15.04 7.43
C ILE A 40 -2.50 15.62 8.01
N GLU A 41 -3.63 15.05 7.64
CA GLU A 41 -4.94 15.33 8.23
C GLU A 41 -5.52 14.00 8.72
N ILE A 42 -5.89 13.94 10.00
CA ILE A 42 -6.58 12.77 10.54
C ILE A 42 -8.08 13.07 10.48
N GLU A 43 -8.74 12.44 9.52
CA GLU A 43 -10.17 12.67 9.22
C GLU A 43 -11.06 12.04 10.30
N VAL A 44 -10.73 10.82 10.70
CA VAL A 44 -11.52 10.07 11.67
C VAL A 44 -10.68 9.03 12.41
N VAL A 45 -10.99 8.86 13.69
CA VAL A 45 -10.51 7.75 14.52
C VAL A 45 -11.71 6.89 14.90
N MET A 46 -11.77 5.69 14.34
CA MET A 46 -12.82 4.71 14.61
C MET A 46 -12.36 3.78 15.73
N VAL A 47 -13.21 3.54 16.72
CA VAL A 47 -12.76 2.91 17.95
C VAL A 47 -13.86 2.11 18.62
N GLU A 48 -13.48 1.08 19.37
CA GLU A 48 -14.40 0.29 20.22
C GLU A 48 -14.11 0.55 21.71
N GLU A 49 -15.05 0.21 22.59
CA GLU A 49 -14.74 0.10 24.03
C GLU A 49 -13.96 -1.21 24.29
N PRO A 50 -12.92 -1.20 25.16
CA PRO A 50 -12.45 -0.10 26.00
C PRO A 50 -11.33 0.76 25.38
N ALA A 51 -10.98 0.57 24.11
CA ALA A 51 -9.94 1.34 23.42
C ALA A 51 -10.22 2.85 23.43
N TRP A 52 -11.50 3.26 23.34
CA TRP A 52 -11.90 4.67 23.34
C TRP A 52 -11.39 5.44 24.56
N ARG A 53 -11.45 4.84 25.76
CA ARG A 53 -11.01 5.47 27.02
C ARG A 53 -9.53 5.90 27.00
N ILE A 54 -8.72 5.25 26.15
CA ILE A 54 -7.30 5.58 25.98
C ILE A 54 -7.12 6.71 24.95
N LEU A 55 -7.96 6.74 23.91
CA LEU A 55 -7.85 7.68 22.79
C LEU A 55 -8.61 9.00 23.00
N GLU A 56 -9.63 9.02 23.86
CA GLU A 56 -10.53 10.16 24.05
C GLU A 56 -9.77 11.48 24.24
N ASN A 57 -8.83 11.51 25.19
CA ASN A 57 -8.08 12.72 25.50
C ASN A 57 -7.22 13.19 24.33
N VAL A 58 -6.56 12.28 23.60
CA VAL A 58 -5.70 12.67 22.48
C VAL A 58 -6.52 13.14 21.28
N CYS A 59 -7.70 12.55 21.04
CA CYS A 59 -8.61 13.01 20.00
C CYS A 59 -9.17 14.40 20.31
N LYS A 60 -9.65 14.64 21.54
CA LYS A 60 -10.14 15.96 21.98
C LYS A 60 -9.07 17.04 21.90
N LEU A 61 -7.86 16.76 22.42
CA LEU A 61 -6.75 17.72 22.42
C LEU A 61 -6.31 18.16 21.02
N ASN A 62 -6.49 17.29 20.02
CA ASN A 62 -6.10 17.57 18.64
C ASN A 62 -7.30 17.90 17.73
N ASN A 63 -8.50 18.06 18.29
CA ASN A 63 -9.74 18.31 17.55
C ASN A 63 -10.00 17.28 16.42
N ILE A 64 -9.79 16.01 16.71
CA ILE A 64 -9.96 14.90 15.77
C ILE A 64 -11.33 14.27 15.97
N ARG A 65 -12.08 14.09 14.88
CA ARG A 65 -13.36 13.37 14.89
C ARG A 65 -13.13 11.91 15.31
N ALA A 66 -13.89 11.46 16.31
CA ALA A 66 -13.89 10.06 16.74
C ALA A 66 -15.27 9.45 16.52
N ALA A 67 -15.29 8.17 16.12
CA ALA A 67 -16.52 7.40 15.93
C ALA A 67 -16.40 6.11 16.75
N ILE A 68 -17.28 5.97 17.74
CA ILE A 68 -17.27 4.85 18.67
C ILE A 68 -18.28 3.83 18.19
N SER A 69 -17.82 2.62 17.91
CA SER A 69 -18.68 1.50 17.57
C SER A 69 -19.23 0.86 18.85
N THR A 70 -20.54 0.64 18.87
CA THR A 70 -21.22 -0.20 19.87
C THR A 70 -21.48 -1.61 19.35
N ASN A 71 -21.07 -1.91 18.10
CA ASN A 71 -21.34 -3.19 17.47
C ASN A 71 -20.51 -4.27 18.15
N ALA A 72 -21.13 -5.43 18.35
CA ALA A 72 -20.40 -6.61 18.80
C ALA A 72 -19.36 -7.01 17.76
N ARG A 73 -18.18 -7.43 18.21
CA ARG A 73 -17.21 -8.09 17.36
C ARG A 73 -17.79 -9.36 16.76
N TYR A 74 -17.22 -9.77 15.64
CA TYR A 74 -17.70 -10.90 14.87
C TYR A 74 -16.57 -11.84 14.48
N THR A 75 -16.93 -13.08 14.20
CA THR A 75 -16.04 -14.12 13.69
C THR A 75 -16.09 -14.17 12.16
N LYS A 76 -15.14 -14.86 11.53
CA LYS A 76 -15.09 -15.05 10.06
C LYS A 76 -16.39 -15.63 9.47
N HIS A 77 -17.21 -16.31 10.27
CA HIS A 77 -18.42 -17.00 9.82
C HIS A 77 -19.71 -16.17 9.95
N GLU A 78 -19.66 -15.01 10.61
CA GLU A 78 -20.84 -14.17 10.85
C GLU A 78 -20.99 -13.11 9.76
N SER A 79 -21.44 -13.52 8.58
CA SER A 79 -21.58 -12.64 7.39
C SER A 79 -22.44 -11.41 7.64
N ASP A 80 -23.52 -11.54 8.41
CA ASP A 80 -24.50 -10.46 8.59
C ASP A 80 -23.91 -9.34 9.46
N LYS A 81 -23.26 -9.72 10.58
CA LYS A 81 -22.52 -8.78 11.43
C LYS A 81 -21.39 -8.09 10.66
N LYS A 82 -20.69 -8.84 9.79
CA LYS A 82 -19.68 -8.25 8.91
C LYS A 82 -20.27 -7.16 8.00
N GLN A 83 -21.43 -7.41 7.38
CA GLN A 83 -22.07 -6.41 6.51
C GLN A 83 -22.54 -5.17 7.31
N GLU A 84 -23.10 -5.38 8.51
CA GLU A 84 -23.47 -4.29 9.42
C GLU A 84 -22.25 -3.43 9.79
N TYR A 85 -21.13 -4.08 10.14
CA TYR A 85 -19.88 -3.38 10.45
C TYR A 85 -19.32 -2.63 9.24
N MET A 86 -19.35 -3.24 8.05
CA MET A 86 -18.92 -2.60 6.81
C MET A 86 -19.76 -1.35 6.51
N LYS A 87 -21.08 -1.44 6.67
CA LYS A 87 -22.00 -0.31 6.50
C LYS A 87 -21.63 0.81 7.48
N TRP A 88 -21.45 0.50 8.75
CA TRP A 88 -21.07 1.49 9.77
C TRP A 88 -19.74 2.20 9.46
N VAL A 89 -18.70 1.45 9.04
CA VAL A 89 -17.42 2.06 8.66
C VAL A 89 -17.56 2.95 7.43
N LEU A 90 -18.31 2.52 6.41
CA LEU A 90 -18.56 3.33 5.21
C LEU A 90 -19.33 4.60 5.52
N GLU A 91 -20.38 4.53 6.34
CA GLU A 91 -21.15 5.70 6.80
C GLU A 91 -20.30 6.66 7.64
N THR A 92 -19.41 6.10 8.46
CA THR A 92 -18.49 6.88 9.31
C THR A 92 -17.47 7.66 8.50
N ILE A 93 -16.85 7.00 7.50
CA ILE A 93 -15.94 7.65 6.55
C ILE A 93 -16.72 8.66 5.70
N GLY A 94 -17.94 8.32 5.29
CA GLY A 94 -18.78 9.14 4.41
C GLY A 94 -18.07 9.44 3.09
N ASP A 95 -18.17 10.69 2.64
CA ASP A 95 -17.54 11.17 1.41
C ASP A 95 -16.06 11.59 1.60
N ALA A 96 -15.48 11.34 2.79
CA ALA A 96 -14.10 11.72 3.07
C ALA A 96 -13.14 11.00 2.11
N GLN A 97 -12.32 11.79 1.41
CA GLN A 97 -11.29 11.27 0.51
C GLN A 97 -10.08 10.76 1.31
N ILE A 98 -10.23 9.61 1.97
CA ILE A 98 -9.15 8.98 2.72
C ILE A 98 -8.05 8.52 1.76
N ASP A 99 -6.79 8.82 2.08
CA ASP A 99 -5.62 8.39 1.32
C ASP A 99 -5.01 7.11 1.91
N ALA A 100 -5.03 6.98 3.23
CA ALA A 100 -4.48 5.81 3.90
C ALA A 100 -5.24 5.46 5.19
N VAL A 101 -5.14 4.19 5.57
CA VAL A 101 -5.71 3.67 6.81
C VAL A 101 -4.61 3.11 7.71
N ILE A 102 -4.73 3.34 9.02
CA ILE A 102 -3.81 2.79 10.04
C ILE A 102 -4.61 2.07 11.10
N THR A 103 -4.30 0.81 11.39
CA THR A 103 -5.05 0.00 12.37
C THR A 103 -4.17 -0.58 13.46
N GLY A 104 -4.75 -0.85 14.63
CA GLY A 104 -4.08 -1.44 15.79
C GLY A 104 -4.41 -2.94 15.98
N LEU A 105 -4.29 -3.74 14.91
CA LEU A 105 -4.67 -5.18 14.92
C LEU A 105 -3.99 -5.93 16.07
N SER A 106 -4.78 -6.63 16.89
CA SER A 106 -4.31 -7.23 18.14
C SER A 106 -5.13 -8.42 18.62
N GLY A 107 -5.94 -9.05 17.75
CA GLY A 107 -6.86 -10.13 18.10
C GLY A 107 -7.21 -11.04 16.93
N LEU A 108 -7.83 -12.19 17.23
CA LEU A 108 -8.46 -13.08 16.24
C LEU A 108 -9.89 -12.65 15.88
N ASP A 109 -10.57 -11.97 16.82
CA ASP A 109 -11.90 -11.42 16.58
C ASP A 109 -11.83 -10.29 15.56
N MET A 110 -12.87 -10.14 14.76
CA MET A 110 -12.98 -9.09 13.76
C MET A 110 -13.83 -7.95 14.29
N GLY A 111 -13.36 -6.73 14.06
CA GLY A 111 -14.06 -5.52 14.43
C GLY A 111 -13.71 -4.37 13.50
N VAL A 112 -13.54 -3.19 14.09
CA VAL A 112 -13.28 -1.96 13.34
C VAL A 112 -11.98 -1.98 12.56
N ASP A 113 -10.95 -2.65 13.07
CA ASP A 113 -9.62 -2.70 12.45
C ASP A 113 -9.65 -3.49 11.14
N GLU A 114 -10.14 -4.72 11.16
CA GLU A 114 -10.22 -5.60 9.99
C GLU A 114 -11.18 -5.05 8.93
N THR A 115 -12.27 -4.44 9.38
CA THR A 115 -13.27 -3.84 8.50
C THR A 115 -12.68 -2.62 7.77
N LEU A 116 -11.94 -1.75 8.47
CA LEU A 116 -11.27 -0.61 7.85
C LEU A 116 -10.17 -1.06 6.88
N GLN A 117 -9.42 -2.12 7.21
CA GLN A 117 -8.43 -2.71 6.30
C GLN A 117 -9.08 -3.27 5.03
N LEU A 118 -10.26 -3.89 5.14
CA LEU A 118 -11.03 -4.38 3.99
C LEU A 118 -11.53 -3.25 3.09
N ILE A 119 -12.09 -2.20 3.68
CA ILE A 119 -12.54 -1.04 2.92
C ILE A 119 -11.35 -0.36 2.25
N GLY A 120 -10.24 -0.19 2.97
CA GLY A 120 -8.99 0.32 2.41
C GLY A 120 -8.51 -0.52 1.22
N SER A 121 -8.60 -1.86 1.29
CA SER A 121 -8.21 -2.75 0.20
C SER A 121 -9.11 -2.58 -1.02
N ARG A 122 -10.44 -2.63 -0.81
CA ARG A 122 -11.45 -2.45 -1.89
C ARG A 122 -11.33 -1.10 -2.57
N GLN A 123 -11.03 -0.05 -1.80
CA GLN A 123 -10.85 1.31 -2.31
C GLN A 123 -9.40 1.63 -2.71
N ARG A 124 -8.52 0.61 -2.79
CA ARG A 124 -7.11 0.74 -3.19
C ARG A 124 -6.34 1.81 -2.38
N LYS A 125 -6.67 2.00 -1.11
CA LYS A 125 -6.01 2.93 -0.18
C LYS A 125 -4.72 2.31 0.37
N ILE A 126 -3.79 3.16 0.81
CA ILE A 126 -2.58 2.64 1.48
C ILE A 126 -2.98 2.10 2.85
N ARG A 127 -2.48 0.94 3.21
CA ARG A 127 -2.87 0.20 4.40
C ARG A 127 -1.68 -0.02 5.32
N TYR A 128 -1.80 0.42 6.56
CA TYR A 128 -0.78 0.25 7.60
C TYR A 128 -1.37 -0.48 8.81
N THR A 129 -0.55 -1.29 9.48
CA THR A 129 -0.87 -1.83 10.80
C THR A 129 0.24 -1.46 11.78
N LEU A 130 -0.15 -0.96 12.96
CA LEU A 130 0.73 -0.79 14.11
C LEU A 130 0.65 -2.03 14.98
N GLN A 131 1.79 -2.66 15.21
CA GLN A 131 1.86 -3.91 15.94
C GLN A 131 2.80 -3.81 17.13
N ASP A 132 2.31 -4.28 18.27
CA ASP A 132 3.01 -4.21 19.56
C ASP A 132 4.23 -5.14 19.63
N THR A 133 4.12 -6.32 19.04
CA THR A 133 5.15 -7.36 19.13
C THR A 133 5.33 -8.05 17.77
N PRO A 134 6.56 -8.20 17.28
CA PRO A 134 6.83 -8.89 16.02
C PRO A 134 6.35 -10.35 16.04
N GLY A 135 5.87 -10.83 14.89
CA GLY A 135 5.59 -12.25 14.66
C GLY A 135 4.12 -12.63 14.68
N TRP A 136 3.20 -11.77 15.14
CA TRP A 136 1.76 -12.06 15.04
C TRP A 136 1.12 -11.30 13.88
N VAL A 137 1.22 -11.85 12.67
CA VAL A 137 0.52 -11.26 11.54
C VAL A 137 -0.96 -11.59 11.67
N VAL A 138 -1.78 -10.56 11.91
CA VAL A 138 -3.24 -10.71 11.88
C VAL A 138 -3.67 -10.63 10.42
N ASP A 139 -4.05 -11.76 9.85
CA ASP A 139 -4.49 -11.85 8.45
C ASP A 139 -5.72 -10.97 8.15
N GLY A 140 -6.53 -10.65 9.17
CA GLY A 140 -7.76 -9.89 8.99
C GLY A 140 -8.70 -10.49 7.94
N ILE A 141 -9.60 -9.67 7.38
CA ILE A 141 -10.52 -10.09 6.30
C ILE A 141 -9.90 -9.89 4.92
N ALA A 142 -9.01 -8.93 4.80
CA ALA A 142 -8.45 -8.45 3.54
C ALA A 142 -7.02 -8.93 3.29
N GLY A 143 -6.61 -9.97 4.02
CA GLY A 143 -5.20 -10.31 4.18
C GLY A 143 -4.47 -9.28 5.06
N PRO A 144 -3.22 -9.60 5.44
CA PRO A 144 -2.41 -8.70 6.24
C PRO A 144 -2.23 -7.35 5.53
N SER A 145 -2.09 -6.27 6.31
CA SER A 145 -1.69 -4.99 5.75
C SER A 145 -0.36 -5.12 4.98
N PRO A 146 -0.19 -4.44 3.84
CA PRO A 146 1.05 -4.46 3.09
C PRO A 146 2.22 -3.90 3.90
N THR A 147 1.98 -2.93 4.77
CA THR A 147 3.00 -2.34 5.63
C THR A 147 2.67 -2.48 7.11
N TYR A 148 3.60 -3.05 7.87
CA TYR A 148 3.54 -3.13 9.32
C TYR A 148 4.60 -2.23 9.96
N PHE A 149 4.18 -1.50 10.98
CA PHE A 149 5.06 -0.79 11.90
C PHE A 149 5.23 -1.65 13.15
N VAL A 150 6.44 -2.18 13.34
CA VAL A 150 6.76 -3.14 14.41
C VAL A 150 7.70 -2.50 15.43
N GLN A 151 7.68 -2.98 16.67
CA GLN A 151 8.48 -2.36 17.73
C GLN A 151 9.93 -2.83 17.79
N ILE A 152 10.23 -4.06 17.36
CA ILE A 152 11.54 -4.70 17.53
C ILE A 152 12.24 -4.81 16.17
N ALA A 153 13.50 -4.36 16.12
CA ALA A 153 14.35 -4.49 14.94
C ALA A 153 14.79 -5.96 14.70
N GLY A 154 15.02 -6.33 13.45
CA GLY A 154 15.52 -7.67 13.07
C GLY A 154 14.43 -8.72 12.86
N LYS A 155 13.16 -8.35 13.07
CA LYS A 155 11.99 -9.24 12.87
C LYS A 155 11.22 -8.98 11.58
N GLU A 156 11.76 -8.11 10.73
CA GLU A 156 11.14 -7.74 9.46
C GLU A 156 11.00 -8.95 8.53
N LYS A 157 11.98 -9.86 8.52
CA LYS A 157 11.99 -11.06 7.66
C LYS A 157 10.85 -12.02 8.02
N GLU A 158 10.61 -12.26 9.31
CA GLU A 158 9.55 -13.15 9.78
C GLU A 158 8.17 -12.66 9.33
N MET A 159 7.94 -11.34 9.37
CA MET A 159 6.71 -10.73 8.90
C MET A 159 6.53 -10.94 7.39
N THR A 160 7.62 -10.81 6.62
CA THR A 160 7.56 -11.02 5.16
C THR A 160 7.25 -12.46 4.76
N GLU A 161 7.69 -13.44 5.55
CA GLU A 161 7.35 -14.85 5.36
C GLU A 161 5.86 -15.14 5.61
N LYS A 162 5.22 -14.31 6.45
CA LYS A 162 3.79 -14.36 6.79
C LYS A 162 2.90 -13.49 5.89
N GLY A 163 3.39 -13.07 4.72
CA GLY A 163 2.60 -12.33 3.73
C GLY A 163 2.60 -10.81 3.90
N VAL A 164 3.34 -10.25 4.86
CA VAL A 164 3.52 -8.79 4.97
C VAL A 164 4.51 -8.31 3.92
N HIS A 165 4.16 -7.31 3.12
CA HIS A 165 5.07 -6.87 2.04
C HIS A 165 6.24 -6.03 2.55
N ARG A 166 6.04 -5.27 3.63
CA ARG A 166 7.05 -4.38 4.22
C ARG A 166 6.86 -4.26 5.73
N SER A 167 7.93 -4.44 6.49
CA SER A 167 7.95 -4.22 7.94
C SER A 167 8.95 -3.12 8.29
N ILE A 168 8.56 -2.20 9.17
CA ILE A 168 9.35 -1.02 9.54
C ILE A 168 9.44 -0.96 11.07
N CYS A 169 10.66 -1.02 11.61
CA CYS A 169 10.88 -0.89 13.04
C CYS A 169 10.68 0.56 13.50
N VAL A 170 9.68 0.78 14.35
CA VAL A 170 9.29 2.08 14.92
C VAL A 170 9.58 2.18 16.41
N GLY A 171 10.29 1.20 16.98
CA GLY A 171 10.60 1.17 18.41
C GLY A 171 9.37 0.92 19.29
N GLU A 172 9.59 0.87 20.59
CA GLU A 172 8.59 0.48 21.59
C GLU A 172 7.66 1.67 21.90
N LEU A 173 6.70 1.99 21.01
CA LEU A 173 5.89 3.22 21.11
C LEU A 173 5.26 3.45 22.50
N LYS A 174 4.80 2.38 23.17
CA LYS A 174 4.23 2.44 24.52
C LYS A 174 5.20 2.98 25.57
N MET A 175 6.52 2.83 25.37
CA MET A 175 7.55 3.21 26.34
C MET A 175 7.55 4.69 26.66
N LYS A 176 7.20 5.55 25.70
CA LYS A 176 7.26 6.99 25.90
C LYS A 176 6.35 7.44 27.04
N GLU A 177 5.10 6.97 27.02
CA GLU A 177 4.14 7.25 28.07
C GLU A 177 4.45 6.45 29.34
N MET A 178 4.82 5.18 29.20
CA MET A 178 5.13 4.32 30.35
C MET A 178 6.29 4.85 31.18
N LYS A 179 7.38 5.30 30.54
CA LYS A 179 8.55 5.89 31.23
C LYS A 179 8.15 7.13 32.02
N TYR A 180 7.42 8.05 31.41
CA TYR A 180 6.94 9.25 32.09
C TYR A 180 6.01 8.93 33.27
N LYS A 181 5.09 7.97 33.10
CA LYS A 181 4.20 7.52 34.18
C LYS A 181 4.97 6.82 35.30
N ALA A 182 5.93 5.95 34.96
CA ALA A 182 6.77 5.25 35.91
C ALA A 182 7.57 6.25 36.75
N GLU A 183 8.22 7.24 36.13
CA GLU A 183 8.95 8.31 36.83
C GLU A 183 8.04 9.11 37.79
N ARG A 184 6.80 9.42 37.39
CA ARG A 184 5.83 10.10 38.27
C ARG A 184 5.37 9.23 39.42
N LEU A 185 5.15 7.94 39.18
CA LEU A 185 4.71 7.00 40.21
C LEU A 185 5.83 6.69 41.19
N LEU A 186 7.08 6.60 40.75
CA LEU A 186 8.23 6.50 41.64
C LEU A 186 8.31 7.66 42.64
N LYS A 187 7.99 8.89 42.20
CA LYS A 187 7.91 10.04 43.11
C LYS A 187 6.81 9.89 44.17
N LYS A 188 5.74 9.16 43.85
CA LYS A 188 4.61 8.91 44.78
C LYS A 188 4.86 7.74 45.72
N VAL A 189 5.39 6.63 45.19
CA VAL A 189 5.58 5.36 45.92
C VAL A 189 6.87 5.38 46.75
N GLY A 190 7.76 6.33 46.50
CA GLY A 190 9.10 6.38 47.11
C GLY A 190 10.09 5.52 46.31
N GLN A 191 11.38 5.88 46.37
CA GLN A 191 12.40 5.27 45.51
C GLN A 191 12.75 3.83 45.86
N ASN A 192 12.46 3.33 47.07
CA ASN A 192 13.29 2.26 47.63
C ASN A 192 12.68 0.88 47.92
N GLU A 193 11.37 0.61 47.95
CA GLU A 193 10.96 -0.77 48.26
C GLU A 193 9.83 -1.34 47.40
N ILE A 194 10.02 -2.61 47.03
CA ILE A 194 8.97 -3.53 46.63
C ILE A 194 8.23 -3.84 47.93
N THR A 195 7.03 -3.31 48.09
CA THR A 195 6.37 -3.21 49.40
C THR A 195 5.49 -4.42 49.71
N THR A 196 5.19 -5.27 48.71
CA THR A 196 4.27 -6.39 48.91
C THR A 196 4.95 -7.75 48.74
N ASN A 197 4.67 -8.63 49.71
CA ASN A 197 4.97 -10.06 49.64
C ASN A 197 3.90 -10.85 48.87
N ARG A 198 2.88 -10.18 48.30
CA ARG A 198 1.86 -10.80 47.46
C ARG A 198 2.36 -11.05 46.04
N VAL A 199 1.64 -11.91 45.32
CA VAL A 199 1.87 -12.18 43.90
C VAL A 199 0.84 -11.41 43.07
N LEU A 200 1.30 -10.71 42.03
CA LEU A 200 0.42 -10.08 41.05
C LEU A 200 0.15 -11.08 39.92
N PHE A 201 -1.11 -11.40 39.66
CA PHE A 201 -1.51 -12.17 38.49
C PHE A 201 -2.19 -11.25 37.47
N ILE A 202 -1.63 -11.18 36.26
CA ILE A 202 -2.20 -10.43 35.14
C ILE A 202 -3.12 -11.37 34.36
N GLY A 203 -4.42 -11.13 34.48
CA GLY A 203 -5.50 -11.85 33.83
C GLY A 203 -5.40 -11.83 32.31
N GLN A 204 -6.02 -12.80 31.63
CA GLN A 204 -5.93 -13.05 30.18
C GLN A 204 -7.25 -13.58 29.63
N PRO A 205 -7.52 -13.43 28.31
CA PRO A 205 -8.78 -13.87 27.71
C PRO A 205 -8.89 -15.38 27.50
N LEU A 206 -8.56 -16.13 28.56
CA LEU A 206 -8.47 -17.59 28.63
C LEU A 206 -9.37 -18.16 29.73
N TRP A 207 -10.24 -17.34 30.35
CA TRP A 207 -11.10 -17.75 31.48
C TRP A 207 -12.05 -18.90 31.13
N GLN A 208 -12.37 -19.07 29.85
CA GLN A 208 -13.16 -20.16 29.29
C GLN A 208 -12.44 -21.51 29.30
N LEU A 209 -11.10 -21.51 29.41
CA LEU A 209 -10.30 -22.72 29.43
C LEU A 209 -10.28 -23.31 30.84
N GLN A 210 -10.57 -24.60 30.96
CA GLN A 210 -10.57 -25.28 32.26
C GLN A 210 -9.19 -25.23 32.91
N GLY A 211 -8.12 -25.35 32.12
CA GLY A 211 -6.75 -25.23 32.62
C GLY A 211 -6.39 -23.82 33.11
N TYR A 212 -7.07 -22.77 32.66
CA TYR A 212 -6.80 -21.43 33.19
C TYR A 212 -7.19 -21.34 34.67
N ARG A 213 -8.37 -21.87 35.02
CA ARG A 213 -8.81 -22.00 36.42
C ARG A 213 -7.88 -22.90 37.23
N LYS A 214 -7.55 -24.09 36.72
CA LYS A 214 -6.62 -25.02 37.40
C LYS A 214 -5.25 -24.37 37.65
N THR A 215 -4.78 -23.55 36.71
CA THR A 215 -3.54 -22.76 36.85
C THR A 215 -3.62 -21.81 38.04
N LEU A 216 -4.72 -21.08 38.20
CA LEU A 216 -4.95 -20.19 39.35
C LEU A 216 -5.05 -20.95 40.67
N GLU A 217 -5.72 -22.11 40.68
CA GLU A 217 -5.81 -23.00 41.85
C GLU A 217 -4.43 -23.52 42.29
N LYS A 218 -3.62 -24.03 41.34
CA LYS A 218 -2.25 -24.47 41.59
C LYS A 218 -1.37 -23.32 42.07
N LEU A 219 -1.46 -22.15 41.43
CA LEU A 219 -0.70 -20.97 41.85
C LEU A 219 -1.07 -20.54 43.27
N HIS A 220 -2.36 -20.53 43.63
CA HIS A 220 -2.81 -20.20 44.97
C HIS A 220 -2.20 -21.13 46.03
N SER A 221 -2.20 -22.44 45.77
CA SER A 221 -1.54 -23.42 46.65
C SER A 221 -0.05 -23.11 46.82
N VAL A 222 0.67 -22.90 45.72
CA VAL A 222 2.11 -22.60 45.74
C VAL A 222 2.41 -21.30 46.49
N VAL A 223 1.59 -20.27 46.31
CA VAL A 223 1.74 -18.97 47.00
C VAL A 223 1.52 -19.13 48.51
N ALA A 224 0.53 -19.92 48.92
CA ALA A 224 0.30 -20.25 50.34
C ALA A 224 1.48 -21.02 50.95
N ASP A 225 1.99 -22.03 50.25
CA ASP A 225 3.14 -22.85 50.70
C ASP A 225 4.44 -22.04 50.82
N LEU A 226 4.58 -20.97 50.02
CA LEU A 226 5.71 -20.03 50.10
C LEU A 226 5.56 -18.98 51.23
N GLY A 227 4.49 -19.06 52.03
CA GLY A 227 4.19 -18.10 53.11
C GLY A 227 3.97 -16.68 52.60
N LYS A 228 3.37 -16.53 51.41
CA LYS A 228 3.04 -15.23 50.81
C LYS A 228 1.62 -14.84 51.17
N ASP A 229 1.33 -13.53 51.25
CA ASP A 229 0.05 -13.04 51.76
C ASP A 229 -1.15 -13.28 50.81
N GLY A 230 -0.90 -13.80 49.60
CA GLY A 230 -1.92 -14.17 48.62
C GLY A 230 -1.64 -13.63 47.21
N ILE A 231 -2.67 -13.72 46.36
CA ILE A 231 -2.63 -13.29 44.95
C ILE A 231 -3.54 -12.08 44.76
N ASP A 232 -3.01 -11.02 44.16
CA ASP A 232 -3.81 -9.93 43.59
C ASP A 232 -3.99 -10.13 42.10
N TYR A 233 -5.22 -9.99 41.62
CA TYR A 233 -5.59 -10.32 40.25
C TYR A 233 -6.05 -9.09 39.50
N VAL A 234 -5.40 -8.82 38.37
CA VAL A 234 -5.79 -7.75 37.43
C VAL A 234 -6.55 -8.39 36.30
N SER A 235 -7.87 -8.23 36.26
CA SER A 235 -8.70 -8.80 35.20
C SER A 235 -8.30 -8.28 33.82
N HIS A 236 -8.33 -9.17 32.83
CA HIS A 236 -8.22 -8.75 31.43
C HIS A 236 -9.45 -7.89 31.06
N PRO A 237 -9.32 -6.87 30.19
CA PRO A 237 -10.47 -6.05 29.78
C PRO A 237 -11.63 -6.82 29.12
N LEU A 238 -11.36 -8.02 28.61
CA LEU A 238 -12.38 -8.91 28.02
C LEU A 238 -13.03 -9.85 29.04
N GLU A 239 -12.46 -10.00 30.24
CA GLU A 239 -13.10 -10.77 31.31
C GLU A 239 -14.30 -10.00 31.85
N GLY A 240 -15.49 -10.59 31.77
CA GLY A 240 -16.67 -10.04 32.44
C GLY A 240 -16.48 -9.97 33.95
N LYS A 241 -17.12 -9.01 34.62
CA LYS A 241 -17.05 -8.85 36.09
C LYS A 241 -17.47 -10.13 36.85
N GLU A 242 -18.37 -10.92 36.26
CA GLU A 242 -18.87 -12.19 36.82
C GLU A 242 -18.04 -13.41 36.38
N GLN A 243 -17.20 -13.26 35.36
CA GLN A 243 -16.40 -14.32 34.74
C GLN A 243 -14.98 -14.42 35.33
N ALA A 244 -14.63 -13.54 36.27
CA ALA A 244 -13.44 -13.65 37.11
C ALA A 244 -13.61 -14.82 38.11
N ILE A 245 -13.48 -16.05 37.60
CA ILE A 245 -13.37 -17.29 38.37
C ILE A 245 -11.95 -17.30 38.98
N ALA A 246 -11.71 -17.46 40.28
CA ALA A 246 -12.40 -18.26 41.28
C ALA A 246 -12.73 -17.44 42.54
N SER A 247 -13.98 -17.52 42.98
CA SER A 247 -14.47 -16.93 44.23
C SER A 247 -13.61 -17.37 45.43
N GLY A 248 -12.76 -16.47 45.92
CA GLY A 248 -11.97 -16.64 47.14
C GLY A 248 -10.48 -16.93 46.96
N LEU A 249 -10.00 -17.29 45.76
CA LEU A 249 -8.57 -17.60 45.55
C LEU A 249 -7.70 -16.38 45.28
N VAL A 250 -8.30 -15.29 44.80
CA VAL A 250 -7.56 -14.08 44.40
C VAL A 250 -8.31 -12.83 44.84
N LYS A 251 -7.56 -11.76 45.11
CA LYS A 251 -8.12 -10.42 45.37
C LYS A 251 -8.11 -9.62 44.08
N VAL A 252 -9.28 -9.41 43.47
CA VAL A 252 -9.39 -8.57 42.28
C VAL A 252 -9.09 -7.12 42.66
N THR A 253 -8.18 -6.49 41.92
CA THR A 253 -7.81 -5.09 42.13
C THR A 253 -8.29 -4.22 40.98
N SER A 254 -8.84 -3.04 41.32
CA SER A 254 -9.23 -2.01 40.34
C SER A 254 -8.10 -1.03 40.04
N ARG A 255 -6.91 -1.23 40.64
CA ARG A 255 -5.76 -0.36 40.46
C ARG A 255 -5.16 -0.53 39.06
N GLY A 256 -4.55 0.52 38.54
CA GLY A 256 -3.90 0.47 37.24
C GLY A 256 -2.68 -0.46 37.25
N LEU A 257 -2.53 -1.27 36.20
CA LEU A 257 -1.43 -2.23 36.05
C LEU A 257 -0.06 -1.58 36.30
N LEU A 258 0.16 -0.37 35.79
CA LEU A 258 1.45 0.33 35.89
C LEU A 258 1.86 0.66 37.34
N GLU A 259 0.89 0.87 38.23
CA GLU A 259 1.17 1.06 39.67
C GLU A 259 1.55 -0.27 40.31
N LEU A 260 0.78 -1.31 40.00
CA LEU A 260 0.95 -2.64 40.56
C LEU A 260 2.30 -3.25 40.15
N VAL A 261 2.72 -3.16 38.89
CA VAL A 261 4.00 -3.77 38.47
C VAL A 261 5.23 -3.16 39.14
N LEU A 262 5.13 -1.96 39.72
CA LEU A 262 6.22 -1.33 40.49
C LEU A 262 6.25 -1.78 41.95
N GLU A 263 5.17 -2.34 42.48
CA GLU A 263 5.04 -2.69 43.90
C GLU A 263 5.36 -4.15 44.20
N TYR A 264 5.18 -5.04 43.22
CA TYR A 264 5.17 -6.49 43.43
C TYR A 264 6.50 -7.15 43.10
N LYS A 265 6.90 -8.11 43.94
CA LYS A 265 8.11 -8.91 43.73
C LYS A 265 7.92 -10.01 42.69
N TYR A 266 6.71 -10.52 42.56
CA TYR A 266 6.36 -11.64 41.69
C TYR A 266 5.18 -11.22 40.82
N ILE A 267 5.33 -11.33 39.51
CA ILE A 267 4.30 -11.02 38.53
C ILE A 267 4.13 -12.24 37.64
N VAL A 268 2.92 -12.76 37.59
CA VAL A 268 2.56 -14.01 36.93
C VAL A 268 1.50 -13.73 35.87
N THR A 269 1.55 -14.45 34.76
CA THR A 269 0.46 -14.49 33.78
C THR A 269 0.48 -15.82 33.05
N CYS A 270 -0.61 -16.23 32.42
CA CYS A 270 -0.59 -17.36 31.49
C CYS A 270 -0.01 -16.97 30.13
N PHE A 271 -0.31 -15.75 29.65
CA PHE A 271 0.06 -15.34 28.29
C PHE A 271 -0.15 -13.83 28.12
N SER A 272 0.85 -12.96 28.32
CA SER A 272 0.63 -11.51 28.25
C SER A 272 1.87 -10.73 27.84
N THR A 273 1.68 -9.68 27.04
CA THR A 273 2.68 -8.61 26.93
C THR A 273 2.87 -7.86 28.26
N GLY A 274 1.96 -8.03 29.23
CA GLY A 274 2.04 -7.45 30.56
C GLY A 274 3.32 -7.77 31.33
N LEU A 275 3.96 -8.94 31.12
CA LEU A 275 5.28 -9.21 31.72
C LEU A 275 6.39 -8.37 31.07
N LYS A 276 6.33 -8.21 29.74
CA LYS A 276 7.26 -7.34 29.01
C LYS A 276 7.08 -5.89 29.48
N GLU A 277 5.84 -5.43 29.58
CA GLU A 277 5.50 -4.10 30.10
C GLU A 277 5.99 -3.92 31.55
N ALA A 278 5.82 -4.93 32.42
CA ALA A 278 6.34 -4.89 33.79
C ALA A 278 7.87 -4.79 33.83
N ALA A 279 8.58 -5.53 32.97
CA ALA A 279 10.03 -5.44 32.83
C ALA A 279 10.46 -4.03 32.40
N MET A 280 9.82 -3.54 31.33
CA MET A 280 10.02 -2.22 30.75
C MET A 280 9.83 -1.09 31.77
N ILE A 281 8.74 -1.15 32.53
CA ILE A 281 8.40 -0.16 33.55
C ILE A 281 9.44 -0.16 34.68
N ASN A 282 9.84 -1.35 35.17
CA ASN A 282 10.85 -1.45 36.24
C ASN A 282 12.24 -1.01 35.76
N MET A 283 12.62 -1.32 34.53
CA MET A 283 13.89 -0.85 33.93
C MET A 283 13.91 0.66 33.73
N ALA A 284 12.83 1.23 33.19
CA ALA A 284 12.66 2.68 33.06
C ALA A 284 12.73 3.38 34.42
N ALA A 285 12.18 2.73 35.44
CA ALA A 285 12.22 3.15 36.83
C ALA A 285 13.59 2.94 37.52
N LYS A 286 14.58 2.34 36.85
CA LYS A 286 15.88 1.94 37.44
C LYS A 286 15.72 1.07 38.70
N ARG A 287 14.67 0.26 38.77
CA ARG A 287 14.40 -0.67 39.86
C ARG A 287 14.92 -2.06 39.54
N LYS A 288 15.13 -2.85 40.58
CA LYS A 288 15.33 -4.30 40.43
C LYS A 288 14.09 -4.90 39.77
N LEU A 289 14.31 -5.66 38.71
CA LEU A 289 13.23 -6.36 38.02
C LEU A 289 12.49 -7.31 38.99
N PRO A 290 11.15 -7.34 38.93
CA PRO A 290 10.39 -8.37 39.62
C PRO A 290 10.66 -9.74 38.97
N ARG A 291 10.30 -10.81 39.67
CA ARG A 291 10.26 -12.14 39.09
C ARG A 291 9.03 -12.24 38.19
N LEU A 292 9.27 -12.33 36.90
CA LEU A 292 8.24 -12.44 35.85
C LEU A 292 8.05 -13.92 35.51
N ILE A 293 6.82 -14.42 35.58
CA ILE A 293 6.54 -15.88 35.50
C ILE A 293 5.40 -16.14 34.52
N TYR A 294 5.62 -17.05 33.57
CA TYR A 294 4.56 -17.62 32.74
C TYR A 294 4.02 -18.91 33.36
N ALA A 295 2.71 -18.97 33.59
CA ALA A 295 2.02 -20.14 34.14
C ALA A 295 1.24 -20.86 33.02
N ILE A 296 1.92 -21.73 32.27
CA ILE A 296 1.38 -22.43 31.08
C ILE A 296 1.40 -23.97 31.21
N GLY A 297 1.40 -24.48 32.44
CA GLY A 297 1.51 -25.91 32.71
C GLY A 297 0.34 -26.74 32.16
N GLU A 298 -0.87 -26.17 32.16
CA GLU A 298 -2.09 -26.86 31.73
C GLU A 298 -2.18 -26.97 30.20
N LYS A 299 -2.62 -28.14 29.72
CA LYS A 299 -2.53 -28.52 28.29
C LYS A 299 -3.31 -27.60 27.35
N ASP A 300 -4.52 -27.19 27.72
CA ASP A 300 -5.38 -26.29 26.94
C ASP A 300 -4.86 -24.84 26.96
N VAL A 301 -4.34 -24.37 28.09
CA VAL A 301 -3.63 -23.08 28.19
C VAL A 301 -2.38 -23.08 27.31
N ARG A 302 -1.61 -24.18 27.34
CA ARG A 302 -0.41 -24.35 26.50
C ARG A 302 -0.78 -24.45 25.02
N ALA A 303 -1.81 -25.19 24.67
CA ALA A 303 -2.29 -25.28 23.29
C ALA A 303 -2.71 -23.90 22.78
N SER A 304 -3.48 -23.15 23.57
CA SER A 304 -3.83 -21.76 23.25
C SER A 304 -2.60 -20.87 23.16
N TYR A 305 -1.56 -21.09 23.97
CA TYR A 305 -0.30 -20.37 23.87
C TYR A 305 0.53 -20.77 22.64
N VAL A 306 0.50 -22.02 22.18
CA VAL A 306 1.21 -22.42 20.96
C VAL A 306 0.47 -21.93 19.72
N GLU A 307 -0.86 -21.96 19.75
CA GLU A 307 -1.74 -21.54 18.65
C GLU A 307 -1.82 -20.02 18.52
N ASN A 308 -2.06 -19.34 19.64
CA ASN A 308 -2.33 -17.90 19.70
C ASN A 308 -1.17 -17.11 20.30
N GLY A 309 -0.24 -17.81 20.96
CA GLY A 309 0.89 -17.18 21.60
C GLY A 309 1.99 -16.82 20.63
N GLN A 310 2.62 -15.69 20.94
CA GLN A 310 3.80 -15.22 20.24
C GLN A 310 4.87 -16.32 20.26
N SER A 311 5.70 -16.40 19.23
CA SER A 311 7.02 -17.01 19.36
C SER A 311 7.90 -16.17 20.30
N ILE A 312 7.48 -16.00 21.55
CA ILE A 312 8.48 -15.76 22.59
C ILE A 312 9.34 -17.00 22.67
N SER A 313 8.97 -18.16 22.11
CA SER A 313 9.84 -19.32 21.94
C SER A 313 11.23 -18.95 21.40
N GLU A 314 11.42 -17.85 20.67
CA GLU A 314 12.76 -17.36 20.28
C GLU A 314 13.38 -16.37 21.26
N LEU A 315 12.60 -15.51 21.92
CA LEU A 315 13.03 -14.75 23.11
C LEU A 315 13.32 -15.67 24.32
N VAL A 316 12.77 -16.88 24.28
CA VAL A 316 12.71 -17.88 25.33
C VAL A 316 13.57 -19.10 25.00
N LYS A 317 13.94 -19.35 23.74
CA LYS A 317 14.87 -20.43 23.35
C LYS A 317 16.23 -20.27 24.04
N ASP A 318 16.65 -19.03 24.25
CA ASP A 318 17.85 -18.67 25.00
C ASP A 318 17.55 -18.20 26.44
N SER A 319 16.34 -18.50 26.92
CA SER A 319 15.83 -18.26 28.26
C SER A 319 15.56 -19.59 28.93
N TRP A 320 15.75 -19.66 30.24
CA TRP A 320 15.52 -20.89 30.97
C TRP A 320 14.05 -21.39 30.86
N PHE A 321 13.10 -20.50 30.54
CA PHE A 321 11.70 -20.84 30.38
C PHE A 321 11.41 -21.91 29.32
N ALA A 322 12.27 -22.12 28.31
CA ALA A 322 12.07 -23.18 27.31
C ALA A 322 12.13 -24.60 27.91
N GLU A 323 12.86 -24.80 29.01
CA GLU A 323 12.92 -26.11 29.71
C GLU A 323 11.74 -26.33 30.67
N VAL A 324 11.10 -25.25 31.15
CA VAL A 324 10.02 -25.30 32.15
C VAL A 324 8.65 -25.60 31.52
N ILE A 325 8.48 -25.38 30.20
CA ILE A 325 7.20 -25.57 29.50
C ILE A 325 6.65 -27.00 29.65
N ASP A 326 7.50 -28.01 29.89
CA ASP A 326 7.12 -29.42 29.94
C ASP A 326 7.06 -30.05 31.35
N ARG A 327 7.20 -29.26 32.42
CA ARG A 327 7.20 -29.79 33.81
C ARG A 327 6.10 -29.13 34.66
N GLU A 328 5.54 -29.86 35.62
CA GLU A 328 4.65 -29.25 36.62
C GLU A 328 5.42 -28.23 37.46
N LEU A 329 4.81 -27.06 37.71
CA LEU A 329 5.40 -26.03 38.57
C LEU A 329 5.56 -26.57 39.99
N THR A 330 6.81 -26.76 40.42
CA THR A 330 7.14 -27.17 41.79
C THR A 330 7.52 -25.97 42.66
N LEU A 331 7.49 -26.17 43.98
CA LEU A 331 8.00 -25.19 44.96
C LEU A 331 9.50 -24.87 44.75
N GLY A 332 10.25 -25.78 44.12
CA GLY A 332 11.66 -25.62 43.76
C GLY A 332 11.86 -24.63 42.61
N ASP A 333 11.00 -24.66 41.60
CA ASP A 333 11.06 -23.78 40.42
C ASP A 333 10.83 -22.31 40.83
N PHE A 334 9.94 -22.07 41.80
CA PHE A 334 9.70 -20.73 42.37
C PHE A 334 10.89 -20.17 43.16
N LYS A 335 11.74 -21.03 43.73
CA LYS A 335 12.88 -20.63 44.57
C LYS A 335 14.15 -20.36 43.75
N THR A 336 14.36 -21.06 42.64
CA THR A 336 15.68 -21.19 41.99
C THR A 336 15.97 -20.19 40.87
N GLU A 337 14.98 -19.53 40.24
CA GLU A 337 15.26 -18.87 38.95
C GLU A 337 15.12 -17.35 38.94
N ILE A 338 16.20 -16.70 38.48
CA ILE A 338 16.35 -15.28 38.21
C ILE A 338 16.91 -15.18 36.80
N TRP A 339 16.35 -14.29 35.99
CA TRP A 339 16.89 -13.90 34.70
C TRP A 339 18.40 -13.65 34.81
N GLY A 340 19.23 -14.48 34.17
CA GLY A 340 20.68 -14.24 34.09
C GLY A 340 20.94 -12.95 33.32
N ASN A 341 21.82 -12.09 33.86
CA ASN A 341 22.24 -10.73 33.43
C ASN A 341 22.27 -10.39 31.91
N LYS A 342 21.19 -10.58 31.15
CA LYS A 342 21.04 -10.11 29.78
C LYS A 342 20.35 -8.75 29.81
N THR A 343 21.05 -7.72 29.34
CA THR A 343 20.50 -6.39 29.11
C THR A 343 19.41 -6.47 28.05
N ILE A 344 18.16 -6.14 28.40
CA ILE A 344 17.11 -5.94 27.41
C ILE A 344 17.34 -4.56 26.80
N GLU A 345 17.79 -4.51 25.55
CA GLU A 345 17.89 -3.26 24.82
C GLU A 345 16.51 -2.89 24.28
N PHE A 346 16.00 -1.73 24.70
CA PHE A 346 14.78 -1.16 24.15
C PHE A 346 15.12 -0.19 23.04
N SER A 347 14.46 -0.36 21.89
CA SER A 347 14.51 0.63 20.84
C SER A 347 13.62 1.83 21.19
N GLU A 348 14.23 3.00 21.19
CA GLU A 348 13.53 4.28 21.35
C GLU A 348 12.37 4.41 20.33
N PRO A 349 11.21 4.94 20.75
CA PRO A 349 10.08 5.21 19.85
C PRO A 349 10.46 6.12 18.68
N LYS A 350 10.15 5.70 17.45
CA LYS A 350 10.42 6.41 16.19
C LYS A 350 9.12 6.79 15.49
N THR A 351 8.23 7.55 16.15
CA THR A 351 6.98 8.05 15.52
C THR A 351 7.25 8.91 14.27
N GLU A 352 8.43 9.52 14.18
CA GLU A 352 8.89 10.21 12.97
C GLU A 352 9.02 9.27 11.77
N GLU A 353 9.38 8.01 11.99
CA GLU A 353 9.54 7.03 10.91
C GLU A 353 8.17 6.60 10.33
N ILE A 354 7.14 6.53 11.19
CA ILE A 354 5.73 6.36 10.76
C ILE A 354 5.34 7.51 9.83
N TYR A 355 5.56 8.74 10.28
CA TYR A 355 5.28 9.95 9.50
C TYR A 355 6.03 9.98 8.16
N LYS A 356 7.36 9.78 8.18
CA LYS A 356 8.20 9.74 6.98
C LYS A 356 7.72 8.69 5.99
N THR A 357 7.34 7.52 6.50
CA THR A 357 6.80 6.43 5.68
C THR A 357 5.49 6.85 5.02
N ILE A 358 4.52 7.36 5.78
CA ILE A 358 3.21 7.78 5.25
C ILE A 358 3.38 8.87 4.19
N VAL A 359 4.15 9.92 4.47
CA VAL A 359 4.37 11.02 3.52
C VAL A 359 5.10 10.53 2.27
N ARG A 360 6.12 9.68 2.43
CA ARG A 360 6.84 9.09 1.30
C ARG A 360 5.87 8.29 0.44
N ASP A 361 5.11 7.39 1.02
CA ASP A 361 4.22 6.50 0.28
C ASP A 361 3.08 7.28 -0.39
N TYR A 362 2.51 8.28 0.29
CA TYR A 362 1.51 9.18 -0.28
C TYR A 362 2.03 9.90 -1.52
N LYS A 363 3.24 10.47 -1.44
CA LYS A 363 3.90 11.10 -2.59
C LYS A 363 4.18 10.09 -3.71
N LYS A 364 4.68 8.90 -3.36
CA LYS A 364 4.98 7.84 -4.32
C LYS A 364 3.72 7.31 -5.02
N ARG A 365 2.59 7.22 -4.32
CA ARG A 365 1.30 6.75 -4.86
C ARG A 365 0.79 7.63 -6.00
N LEU A 366 1.17 8.91 -6.04
CA LEU A 366 0.83 9.79 -7.17
C LEU A 366 1.43 9.31 -8.51
N PHE A 367 2.48 8.48 -8.46
CA PHE A 367 3.16 7.95 -9.64
C PHE A 367 2.76 6.52 -10.02
N LEU A 368 1.99 5.86 -9.15
CA LEU A 368 1.44 4.54 -9.45
C LEU A 368 0.28 4.69 -10.43
N PRO A 369 0.14 3.79 -11.41
CA PRO A 369 -1.05 3.73 -12.23
C PRO A 369 -2.27 3.53 -11.33
N LYS A 370 -3.30 4.35 -11.55
CA LYS A 370 -4.55 4.29 -10.79
C LYS A 370 -5.48 3.23 -11.34
N ASN A 371 -5.46 3.08 -12.67
CA ASN A 371 -6.13 2.00 -13.37
C ASN A 371 -5.19 1.10 -14.15
N TYR A 372 -5.64 -0.14 -14.22
CA TYR A 372 -5.09 -1.16 -15.07
C TYR A 372 -5.81 -1.08 -16.42
N ALA A 373 -5.10 -0.67 -17.46
CA ALA A 373 -5.53 -0.79 -18.85
C ALA A 373 -4.36 -1.41 -19.62
N ALA A 374 -4.09 -2.70 -19.43
CA ALA A 374 -3.18 -3.39 -20.34
C ALA A 374 -3.97 -4.27 -21.32
N ASP A 375 -3.61 -4.10 -22.59
CA ASP A 375 -4.06 -4.88 -23.74
C ASP A 375 -5.57 -5.12 -23.82
N SER A 376 -6.35 -4.04 -23.85
CA SER A 376 -7.65 -4.13 -24.50
C SER A 376 -7.45 -4.07 -26.01
N GLN A 377 -7.29 -5.23 -26.65
CA GLN A 377 -7.95 -5.36 -27.94
C GLN A 377 -9.43 -5.14 -27.63
N LEU A 378 -9.93 -3.94 -27.92
CA LEU A 378 -11.35 -3.63 -27.80
C LEU A 378 -12.06 -4.61 -28.75
N ASP A 379 -12.63 -5.67 -28.19
CA ASP A 379 -13.46 -6.56 -28.97
C ASP A 379 -14.69 -5.75 -29.40
N THR A 380 -14.73 -5.42 -30.69
CA THR A 380 -15.85 -4.73 -31.32
C THR A 380 -17.06 -5.65 -31.51
N SER A 381 -16.98 -6.92 -31.08
CA SER A 381 -18.11 -7.83 -31.07
C SER A 381 -19.28 -7.24 -30.29
N ARG A 382 -20.46 -7.32 -30.91
CA ARG A 382 -21.66 -6.60 -30.52
C ARG A 382 -22.20 -7.15 -29.20
N ARG A 383 -21.92 -6.50 -28.07
CA ARG A 383 -22.85 -6.48 -26.93
C ARG A 383 -23.62 -5.17 -26.95
N GLN A 384 -24.85 -5.21 -27.46
CA GLN A 384 -25.78 -4.11 -27.22
C GLN A 384 -26.00 -4.02 -25.71
N LEU A 385 -25.75 -2.85 -25.13
CA LEU A 385 -26.34 -2.50 -23.85
C LEU A 385 -27.86 -2.59 -24.07
N GLY A 386 -28.54 -3.50 -23.36
CA GLY A 386 -30.00 -3.53 -23.37
C GLY A 386 -30.53 -2.14 -23.02
N SER A 387 -31.64 -1.75 -23.66
CA SER A 387 -32.30 -0.44 -23.55
C SER A 387 -32.75 -0.01 -22.15
N SER A 388 -32.37 -0.75 -21.09
CA SER A 388 -32.74 -0.54 -19.70
C SER A 388 -31.67 0.14 -18.82
N HIS A 389 -30.60 0.71 -19.39
CA HIS A 389 -29.45 1.16 -18.58
C HIS A 389 -29.49 2.66 -18.25
N SER A 390 -29.50 3.01 -16.95
CA SER A 390 -29.54 4.39 -16.42
C SER A 390 -28.48 5.34 -17.00
N TRP A 391 -27.42 4.80 -17.59
CA TRP A 391 -26.22 5.54 -17.98
C TRP A 391 -26.46 6.44 -19.21
N ALA A 392 -27.36 6.05 -20.13
CA ALA A 392 -27.52 6.76 -21.39
C ALA A 392 -28.04 8.20 -21.17
N GLU A 393 -29.03 8.39 -20.30
CA GLU A 393 -29.56 9.73 -20.01
C GLU A 393 -28.56 10.61 -19.28
N GLU A 394 -27.82 10.04 -18.33
CA GLU A 394 -26.79 10.74 -17.57
C GLU A 394 -25.65 11.23 -18.50
N ILE A 395 -25.24 10.39 -19.46
CA ILE A 395 -24.26 10.76 -20.49
C ILE A 395 -24.81 11.82 -21.43
N ARG A 396 -26.08 11.72 -21.86
CA ARG A 396 -26.72 12.76 -22.70
C ARG A 396 -26.76 14.11 -22.01
N GLU A 397 -27.10 14.13 -20.71
CA GLU A 397 -27.07 15.35 -19.90
C GLU A 397 -25.64 15.91 -19.81
N ALA A 398 -24.65 15.07 -19.54
CA ALA A 398 -23.25 15.49 -19.47
C ALA A 398 -22.74 16.05 -20.81
N LEU A 399 -23.12 15.46 -21.94
CA LEU A 399 -22.78 15.94 -23.29
C LEU A 399 -23.43 17.30 -23.60
N ARG A 400 -24.68 17.50 -23.19
CA ARG A 400 -25.36 18.81 -23.27
C ARG A 400 -24.63 19.86 -22.43
N LYS A 401 -24.23 19.52 -21.19
CA LYS A 401 -23.49 20.43 -20.29
C LYS A 401 -22.15 20.88 -20.85
N CYS A 402 -21.45 20.05 -21.64
CA CYS A 402 -20.21 20.44 -22.31
C CYS A 402 -20.38 21.00 -23.73
N GLY A 403 -21.62 21.31 -24.15
CA GLY A 403 -21.87 21.96 -25.43
C GLY A 403 -21.68 21.06 -26.66
N LEU A 404 -21.63 19.73 -26.48
CA LEU A 404 -21.54 18.77 -27.60
C LEU A 404 -22.90 18.34 -28.15
N GLY A 405 -23.97 18.99 -27.66
CA GLY A 405 -25.35 18.79 -28.09
C GLY A 405 -25.99 17.51 -27.57
N GLU A 406 -27.08 17.12 -28.22
CA GLU A 406 -27.85 15.94 -27.85
C GLU A 406 -27.26 14.71 -28.56
N ALA A 407 -26.88 13.69 -27.80
CA ALA A 407 -26.47 12.43 -28.39
C ALA A 407 -27.68 11.74 -29.03
N ASN A 408 -27.48 11.21 -30.22
CA ASN A 408 -28.46 10.35 -30.88
C ASN A 408 -28.71 9.08 -30.06
N SER A 409 -29.69 8.27 -30.47
CA SER A 409 -30.11 7.06 -29.72
C SER A 409 -29.02 5.99 -29.55
N GLU A 410 -27.87 6.14 -30.21
CA GLU A 410 -26.79 5.14 -30.25
C GLU A 410 -25.62 5.51 -29.32
N ILE A 411 -25.78 5.23 -28.02
CA ILE A 411 -24.66 5.20 -27.05
C ILE A 411 -24.34 3.74 -26.77
N ARG A 412 -23.10 3.32 -27.03
CA ARG A 412 -22.66 1.93 -26.94
C ARG A 412 -21.41 1.82 -26.08
N ARG A 413 -21.50 1.06 -24.97
CA ARG A 413 -20.30 0.67 -24.22
C ARG A 413 -19.46 -0.25 -25.10
N LEU A 414 -18.21 0.13 -25.30
CA LEU A 414 -17.20 -0.71 -25.90
C LEU A 414 -16.82 -1.71 -24.81
N SER A 415 -16.90 -3.01 -25.14
CA SER A 415 -16.81 -4.10 -24.16
C SER A 415 -15.64 -3.87 -23.18
N THR A 416 -15.91 -4.02 -21.88
CA THR A 416 -14.84 -4.03 -20.87
C THR A 416 -14.44 -5.47 -20.62
N LEU A 417 -13.15 -5.78 -20.80
CA LEU A 417 -12.52 -6.87 -20.07
C LEU A 417 -12.72 -6.55 -18.57
N HIS A 418 -13.56 -7.34 -17.91
CA HIS A 418 -14.00 -7.20 -16.52
C HIS A 418 -15.01 -6.07 -16.25
N ASP A 419 -16.20 -6.43 -15.76
CA ASP A 419 -17.20 -5.48 -15.23
C ASP A 419 -16.67 -4.63 -14.05
N GLU A 420 -15.51 -4.98 -13.52
CA GLU A 420 -14.84 -4.34 -12.41
C GLU A 420 -13.84 -3.22 -12.82
N SER A 421 -13.64 -2.96 -14.13
CA SER A 421 -12.76 -1.85 -14.52
C SER A 421 -13.37 -0.50 -14.12
N GLU A 422 -12.63 0.30 -13.35
CA GLU A 422 -13.10 1.64 -12.95
C GLU A 422 -13.28 2.57 -14.18
N THR A 423 -12.56 2.31 -15.27
CA THR A 423 -12.71 3.04 -16.54
C THR A 423 -13.73 2.36 -17.44
N VAL A 424 -14.62 3.15 -18.04
CA VAL A 424 -15.62 2.67 -19.01
C VAL A 424 -15.46 3.41 -20.32
N TYR A 425 -15.37 2.65 -21.42
CA TYR A 425 -15.24 3.19 -22.77
C TYR A 425 -16.56 3.09 -23.51
N ILE A 426 -16.93 4.17 -24.19
CA ILE A 426 -18.24 4.30 -24.82
C ILE A 426 -18.05 4.97 -26.18
N ARG A 427 -18.71 4.44 -27.20
CA ARG A 427 -18.90 5.10 -28.48
C ARG A 427 -20.27 5.77 -28.51
N GLY A 428 -20.30 7.02 -28.95
CA GLY A 428 -21.53 7.79 -29.11
C GLY A 428 -21.60 8.45 -30.49
N ASN A 429 -22.70 9.14 -30.73
CA ASN A 429 -22.86 10.01 -31.88
C ASN A 429 -23.68 11.25 -31.48
N THR A 430 -23.21 12.44 -31.81
CA THR A 430 -23.95 13.71 -31.62
C THR A 430 -24.24 14.37 -32.97
N LYS A 431 -25.25 15.23 -33.03
CA LYS A 431 -25.61 15.93 -34.27
C LYS A 431 -24.51 16.89 -34.70
N GLU A 432 -23.82 17.50 -33.73
CA GLU A 432 -22.86 18.57 -33.92
C GLU A 432 -21.43 18.05 -34.19
N SER A 433 -21.04 16.94 -33.56
CA SER A 433 -19.67 16.41 -33.62
C SER A 433 -19.56 15.05 -34.31
N GLY A 434 -20.68 14.45 -34.72
CA GLY A 434 -20.70 13.13 -35.35
C GLY A 434 -20.31 12.02 -34.37
N ASN A 435 -19.53 11.03 -34.83
CA ASN A 435 -19.13 9.92 -33.98
C ASN A 435 -18.09 10.36 -32.94
N ILE A 436 -18.35 10.05 -31.67
CA ILE A 436 -17.50 10.43 -30.54
C ILE A 436 -17.05 9.21 -29.74
N PHE A 437 -15.90 9.35 -29.10
CA PHE A 437 -15.38 8.43 -28.09
C PHE A 437 -15.50 9.08 -26.71
N ILE A 438 -16.04 8.33 -25.75
CA ILE A 438 -16.30 8.78 -24.39
C ILE A 438 -15.56 7.84 -23.44
N LYS A 439 -14.69 8.42 -22.60
CA LYS A 439 -13.97 7.73 -21.53
C LYS A 439 -14.53 8.20 -20.19
N LEU A 440 -15.17 7.30 -19.45
CA LEU A 440 -15.59 7.56 -18.07
C LEU A 440 -14.48 7.16 -17.13
N ILE A 441 -13.98 8.12 -16.35
CA ILE A 441 -12.81 7.99 -15.48
C ILE A 441 -13.19 8.22 -14.02
N ASP A 442 -12.38 7.67 -13.12
CA ASP A 442 -12.51 7.90 -11.68
C ASP A 442 -12.11 9.34 -11.30
N THR A 443 -12.72 9.86 -10.23
CA THR A 443 -12.37 11.17 -9.63
C THR A 443 -10.87 11.39 -9.41
N ARG A 444 -10.12 10.30 -9.13
CA ARG A 444 -8.68 10.32 -8.91
C ARG A 444 -7.90 10.58 -10.20
N GLU A 445 -8.43 10.27 -11.37
CA GLU A 445 -7.71 10.36 -12.66
C GLU A 445 -7.96 11.68 -13.40
N VAL A 446 -8.95 12.45 -12.98
CA VAL A 446 -9.40 13.70 -13.62
C VAL A 446 -8.25 14.62 -13.98
N GLU A 447 -7.36 14.89 -13.05
CA GLU A 447 -6.27 15.83 -13.29
C GLU A 447 -5.24 15.30 -14.29
N GLN A 448 -4.98 13.99 -14.29
CA GLN A 448 -4.09 13.39 -15.28
C GLN A 448 -4.72 13.41 -16.67
N THR A 449 -5.99 12.98 -16.77
CA THR A 449 -6.73 13.00 -18.04
C THR A 449 -6.89 14.42 -18.57
N LYS A 450 -7.22 15.40 -17.73
CA LYS A 450 -7.25 16.81 -18.10
C LYS A 450 -5.92 17.28 -18.69
N ASN A 451 -4.81 17.00 -18.02
CA ASN A 451 -3.48 17.36 -18.54
C ASN A 451 -3.16 16.65 -19.86
N ALA A 452 -3.60 15.39 -20.03
CA ALA A 452 -3.43 14.64 -21.27
C ALA A 452 -4.25 15.28 -22.41
N LEU A 453 -5.50 15.63 -22.17
CA LEU A 453 -6.38 16.30 -23.14
C LEU A 453 -5.82 17.68 -23.56
N LEU A 454 -5.32 18.46 -22.61
CA LEU A 454 -4.64 19.73 -22.92
C LEU A 454 -3.38 19.51 -23.77
N MET A 455 -2.60 18.48 -23.46
CA MET A 455 -1.39 18.13 -24.22
C MET A 455 -1.74 17.69 -25.65
N VAL A 456 -2.73 16.81 -25.80
CA VAL A 456 -3.26 16.33 -27.09
C VAL A 456 -3.75 17.51 -27.93
N GLN A 457 -4.47 18.46 -27.33
CA GLN A 457 -4.91 19.67 -28.02
C GLN A 457 -3.73 20.52 -28.52
N GLU A 458 -2.75 20.79 -27.66
CA GLU A 458 -1.56 21.58 -28.05
C GLU A 458 -0.75 20.87 -29.15
N ILE A 459 -0.63 19.53 -29.08
CA ILE A 459 0.02 18.75 -30.14
C ILE A 459 -0.77 18.87 -31.45
N GLY A 460 -2.10 18.69 -31.40
CA GLY A 460 -3.00 18.69 -32.56
C GLY A 460 -3.00 20.00 -33.36
N GLU A 461 -2.66 21.13 -32.75
CA GLU A 461 -2.50 22.43 -33.45
C GLU A 461 -1.37 22.42 -34.51
N GLY A 462 -0.46 21.45 -34.47
CA GLY A 462 0.66 21.35 -35.42
C GLY A 462 1.06 19.93 -35.83
N CYS A 463 0.28 18.91 -35.46
CA CYS A 463 0.59 17.51 -35.73
C CYS A 463 -0.70 16.73 -35.99
N ALA A 464 -0.91 16.34 -37.26
CA ALA A 464 -2.08 15.59 -37.70
C ALA A 464 -2.11 14.13 -37.21
N GLN A 465 -1.06 13.68 -36.50
CA GLN A 465 -0.94 12.33 -35.96
C GLN A 465 -1.61 12.19 -34.58
N VAL A 466 -2.34 13.21 -34.14
CA VAL A 466 -3.07 13.23 -32.87
C VAL A 466 -4.49 13.71 -33.12
N GLU A 467 -5.44 13.14 -32.38
CA GLU A 467 -6.85 13.45 -32.53
C GLU A 467 -7.25 14.81 -31.95
N THR A 468 -8.36 15.34 -32.47
CA THR A 468 -8.98 16.55 -31.91
C THR A 468 -9.75 16.21 -30.64
N VAL A 469 -9.44 16.96 -29.58
CA VAL A 469 -10.14 16.88 -28.30
C VAL A 469 -11.45 17.66 -28.39
N LEU A 470 -12.56 17.06 -27.95
CA LEU A 470 -13.86 17.72 -27.90
C LEU A 470 -14.14 18.37 -26.54
N THR A 471 -13.58 17.82 -25.46
CA THR A 471 -13.65 18.41 -24.11
C THR A 471 -12.26 18.62 -23.51
N LYS A 472 -11.89 19.85 -23.16
CA LYS A 472 -10.60 20.14 -22.50
C LYS A 472 -10.59 19.74 -21.03
N ASP A 473 -11.75 19.81 -20.39
CA ASP A 473 -11.98 19.47 -19.00
C ASP A 473 -12.95 18.30 -18.91
N PRO A 474 -12.63 17.24 -18.16
CA PRO A 474 -13.59 16.15 -17.92
C PRO A 474 -14.85 16.66 -17.18
N VAL A 475 -16.02 16.16 -17.58
CA VAL A 475 -17.33 16.58 -17.05
C VAL A 475 -17.79 15.62 -15.95
N TYR A 476 -18.19 16.14 -14.79
CA TYR A 476 -18.65 15.30 -13.68
C TYR A 476 -20.06 14.72 -13.91
N ILE A 477 -20.20 13.43 -13.60
CA ILE A 477 -21.47 12.66 -13.60
C ILE A 477 -21.75 12.23 -12.15
N GLU A 478 -22.57 13.02 -11.47
CA GLU A 478 -22.86 12.91 -10.03
C GLU A 478 -23.39 11.54 -9.60
N THR A 479 -24.38 11.02 -10.32
CA THR A 479 -25.04 9.72 -10.10
C THR A 479 -24.10 8.52 -10.12
N LYS A 480 -22.94 8.64 -10.76
CA LYS A 480 -21.90 7.58 -10.83
C LYS A 480 -20.64 7.92 -10.08
N ASN A 481 -20.52 9.15 -9.57
CA ASN A 481 -19.29 9.69 -9.03
C ASN A 481 -18.10 9.49 -9.99
N LYS A 482 -18.31 9.78 -11.28
CA LYS A 482 -17.29 9.66 -12.34
C LYS A 482 -17.16 10.94 -13.13
N TYR A 483 -16.08 11.05 -13.90
CA TYR A 483 -15.89 12.12 -14.85
C TYR A 483 -15.89 11.58 -16.28
N MET A 484 -16.27 12.41 -17.23
CA MET A 484 -16.42 12.07 -18.64
C MET A 484 -15.45 12.91 -19.47
N ALA A 485 -14.54 12.24 -20.19
CA ALA A 485 -13.71 12.84 -21.22
C ALA A 485 -14.22 12.43 -22.61
N VAL A 486 -14.26 13.36 -23.55
CA VAL A 486 -14.79 13.14 -24.90
C VAL A 486 -13.77 13.55 -25.96
N THR A 487 -13.50 12.64 -26.89
CA THR A 487 -12.67 12.86 -28.08
C THR A 487 -13.43 12.43 -29.35
N GLN A 488 -12.90 12.78 -30.52
CA GLN A 488 -13.48 12.33 -31.78
C GLN A 488 -13.31 10.81 -31.92
N TRP A 489 -14.35 10.10 -32.40
CA TRP A 489 -14.17 8.70 -32.76
C TRP A 489 -13.33 8.57 -34.03
N ILE A 490 -12.25 7.80 -33.96
CA ILE A 490 -11.42 7.48 -35.12
C ILE A 490 -11.91 6.19 -35.77
N ASP A 491 -12.29 6.27 -37.05
CA ASP A 491 -12.59 5.08 -37.85
C ASP A 491 -11.28 4.48 -38.35
N SER A 492 -10.77 3.50 -37.60
CA SER A 492 -9.48 2.85 -37.84
C SER A 492 -9.60 1.35 -38.03
N THR A 493 -8.58 0.78 -38.67
CA THR A 493 -8.33 -0.66 -38.73
C THR A 493 -7.16 -1.04 -37.83
N GLU A 494 -7.13 -2.30 -37.42
CA GLU A 494 -5.97 -2.86 -36.74
C GLU A 494 -4.73 -2.77 -37.65
N ILE A 495 -3.60 -2.36 -37.07
CA ILE A 495 -2.35 -2.25 -37.81
C ILE A 495 -1.70 -3.62 -37.96
N ASP A 496 -1.41 -4.01 -39.19
CA ASP A 496 -0.47 -5.10 -39.44
C ASP A 496 0.96 -4.58 -39.35
N CYS A 497 1.66 -4.92 -38.27
CA CYS A 497 3.06 -4.53 -38.07
C CYS A 497 4.05 -5.40 -38.86
N GLU A 498 3.61 -6.50 -39.47
CA GLU A 498 4.42 -7.29 -40.40
C GLU A 498 4.54 -6.61 -41.77
N ASP A 499 3.55 -5.79 -42.13
CA ASP A 499 3.56 -4.97 -43.34
C ASP A 499 4.60 -3.85 -43.23
N GLU A 500 5.54 -3.86 -44.18
CA GLU A 500 6.62 -2.88 -44.28
C GLU A 500 6.09 -1.46 -44.47
N ASP A 501 5.01 -1.28 -45.24
CA ASP A 501 4.47 0.04 -45.53
C ASP A 501 3.77 0.65 -44.31
N ASN A 502 3.16 -0.17 -43.47
CA ASN A 502 2.66 0.28 -42.17
C ASN A 502 3.80 0.73 -41.25
N LEU A 503 4.92 0.00 -41.20
CA LEU A 503 6.10 0.40 -40.43
C LEU A 503 6.71 1.71 -40.93
N LYS A 504 6.72 1.94 -42.24
CA LYS A 504 7.16 3.21 -42.82
C LYS A 504 6.29 4.37 -42.32
N LYS A 505 4.97 4.23 -42.44
CA LYS A 505 4.00 5.24 -41.97
C LYS A 505 4.14 5.52 -40.49
N ILE A 506 4.31 4.49 -39.66
CA ILE A 506 4.51 4.62 -38.21
C ILE A 506 5.82 5.37 -37.91
N GLY A 507 6.92 5.01 -38.58
CA GLY A 507 8.21 5.67 -38.42
C GLY A 507 8.13 7.16 -38.70
N SER A 508 7.57 7.55 -39.86
CA SER A 508 7.38 8.96 -40.22
C SER A 508 6.43 9.68 -39.24
N ALA A 509 5.30 9.07 -38.89
CA ALA A 509 4.32 9.65 -37.98
C ALA A 509 4.89 9.91 -36.58
N LEU A 510 5.69 8.97 -36.06
CA LEU A 510 6.36 9.13 -34.77
C LEU A 510 7.43 10.23 -34.82
N GLY A 511 8.12 10.38 -35.96
CA GLY A 511 9.06 11.48 -36.18
C GLY A 511 8.37 12.85 -36.10
N LEU A 512 7.21 12.99 -36.75
CA LEU A 512 6.39 14.20 -36.71
C LEU A 512 5.89 14.47 -35.28
N LEU A 513 5.39 13.45 -34.58
CA LEU A 513 4.95 13.54 -33.19
C LEU A 513 6.08 14.07 -32.29
N HIS A 514 7.27 13.45 -32.36
CA HIS A 514 8.42 13.89 -31.56
C HIS A 514 8.90 15.31 -31.91
N LYS A 515 8.83 15.71 -33.19
CA LYS A 515 9.10 17.10 -33.60
C LYS A 515 8.16 18.09 -32.94
N ARG A 516 6.86 17.76 -32.87
CA ARG A 516 5.89 18.60 -32.16
C ARG A 516 6.11 18.57 -30.65
N MET A 517 6.29 17.40 -30.05
CA MET A 517 6.51 17.24 -28.60
C MET A 517 7.74 17.99 -28.09
N LYS A 518 8.80 18.12 -28.89
CA LYS A 518 10.00 18.89 -28.55
C LYS A 518 9.72 20.36 -28.27
N THR A 519 8.66 20.91 -28.88
CA THR A 519 8.28 22.32 -28.81
C THR A 519 7.24 22.64 -27.74
N LEU A 520 6.71 21.61 -27.05
CA LEU A 520 5.64 21.80 -26.06
C LEU A 520 6.13 22.55 -24.83
N VAL A 521 5.31 23.50 -24.37
CA VAL A 521 5.57 24.27 -23.14
C VAL A 521 4.67 23.77 -22.02
N PHE A 522 4.97 22.57 -21.52
CA PHE A 522 4.23 21.93 -20.43
C PHE A 522 5.02 21.90 -19.12
N LYS A 523 4.30 21.88 -17.99
CA LYS A 523 4.90 21.71 -16.66
C LYS A 523 5.60 20.37 -16.56
N ARG A 524 6.91 20.39 -16.33
CA ARG A 524 7.77 19.19 -16.35
C ARG A 524 8.14 18.69 -14.95
N GLU A 525 7.80 19.45 -13.90
CA GLU A 525 8.18 19.16 -12.52
C GLU A 525 7.71 17.77 -12.10
N LEU A 526 6.45 17.45 -12.36
CA LEU A 526 5.86 16.15 -12.05
C LEU A 526 6.53 15.02 -12.82
N ALA A 527 6.84 15.23 -14.10
CA ALA A 527 7.52 14.23 -14.94
C ALA A 527 8.96 13.96 -14.46
N ILE A 528 9.68 15.00 -14.03
CA ILE A 528 11.02 14.88 -13.44
C ILE A 528 10.96 14.12 -12.11
N GLU A 529 9.99 14.45 -11.25
CA GLU A 529 9.78 13.74 -9.98
C GLU A 529 9.46 12.26 -10.22
N ARG A 530 8.57 11.96 -11.19
CA ARG A 530 8.22 10.59 -11.56
C ARG A 530 9.42 9.82 -12.11
N GLN A 531 10.26 10.45 -12.93
CA GLN A 531 11.47 9.82 -13.43
C GLN A 531 12.43 9.42 -12.31
N ARG A 532 12.66 10.31 -11.34
CA ARG A 532 13.48 10.01 -10.15
C ARG A 532 12.86 8.86 -9.36
N TRP A 533 11.55 8.94 -9.14
CA TRP A 533 10.81 7.90 -8.46
C TRP A 533 10.93 6.54 -9.13
N ILE A 534 10.84 6.43 -10.45
CA ILE A 534 11.02 5.17 -11.20
C ILE A 534 12.40 4.55 -10.91
N VAL A 535 13.44 5.37 -10.96
CA VAL A 535 14.82 4.92 -10.72
C VAL A 535 14.99 4.46 -9.28
N ASP A 536 14.46 5.21 -8.32
CA ASP A 536 14.51 4.85 -6.90
C ASP A 536 13.69 3.58 -6.61
N ALA A 537 12.49 3.46 -7.19
CA ALA A 537 11.62 2.31 -7.09
C ALA A 537 12.32 1.04 -7.61
N TRP A 538 12.99 1.13 -8.76
CA TRP A 538 13.81 0.05 -9.28
C TRP A 538 14.93 -0.33 -8.31
N HIS A 539 15.69 0.63 -7.79
CA HIS A 539 16.78 0.35 -6.85
C HIS A 539 16.30 -0.28 -5.54
N GLU A 540 15.16 0.15 -5.00
CA GLU A 540 14.55 -0.45 -3.81
C GLU A 540 14.20 -1.91 -4.07
N VAL A 541 13.55 -2.18 -5.20
CA VAL A 541 13.04 -3.50 -5.56
C VAL A 541 14.15 -4.45 -5.98
N ALA A 542 15.19 -3.97 -6.65
CA ALA A 542 16.34 -4.77 -7.05
C ALA A 542 17.11 -5.36 -5.85
N LYS A 543 16.98 -4.75 -4.67
CA LYS A 543 17.54 -5.24 -3.39
C LYS A 543 16.70 -6.33 -2.73
N THR A 544 15.49 -6.57 -3.23
CA THR A 544 14.58 -7.61 -2.72
C THR A 544 14.68 -8.89 -3.55
N ASP A 545 14.24 -9.99 -2.96
CA ASP A 545 14.08 -11.28 -3.64
C ASP A 545 12.80 -11.34 -4.51
N LEU A 546 11.92 -10.33 -4.43
CA LEU A 546 10.65 -10.28 -5.15
C LEU A 546 10.83 -10.48 -6.66
N LEU A 547 11.80 -9.80 -7.26
CA LEU A 547 12.06 -9.92 -8.69
C LEU A 547 12.59 -11.28 -9.09
N GLU A 548 13.39 -11.94 -8.24
CA GLU A 548 13.90 -13.28 -8.52
C GLU A 548 12.78 -14.32 -8.43
N LYS A 549 11.88 -14.16 -7.45
CA LYS A 549 10.68 -14.98 -7.30
C LYS A 549 9.71 -14.83 -8.46
N LYS A 550 9.55 -13.61 -8.99
CA LYS A 550 8.62 -13.32 -10.11
C LYS A 550 9.24 -13.52 -11.48
N CYS A 551 10.54 -13.32 -11.63
CA CYS A 551 11.25 -13.30 -12.89
C CYS A 551 12.61 -13.98 -12.75
N SER A 552 12.65 -15.30 -12.94
CA SER A 552 13.88 -16.10 -12.80
C SER A 552 15.03 -15.66 -13.72
N THR A 553 14.72 -14.93 -14.80
CA THR A 553 15.73 -14.37 -15.72
C THR A 553 16.48 -13.16 -15.15
N LEU A 554 15.99 -12.51 -14.09
CA LEU A 554 16.63 -11.33 -13.50
C LEU A 554 17.76 -11.70 -12.52
N SER A 555 18.87 -12.21 -13.05
CA SER A 555 20.09 -12.40 -12.26
C SER A 555 20.60 -11.08 -11.67
N LYS A 556 21.37 -11.13 -10.58
CA LYS A 556 22.01 -9.95 -9.97
C LYS A 556 22.74 -9.08 -11.00
N LYS A 557 23.49 -9.71 -11.92
CA LYS A 557 24.22 -9.02 -13.01
C LYS A 557 23.28 -8.26 -13.95
N ILE A 558 22.14 -8.84 -14.29
CA ILE A 558 21.14 -8.20 -15.16
C ILE A 558 20.47 -7.04 -14.43
N LYS A 559 20.15 -7.21 -13.14
CA LYS A 559 19.60 -6.13 -12.32
C LYS A 559 20.55 -4.93 -12.28
N GLU A 560 21.83 -5.18 -12.04
CA GLU A 560 22.89 -4.15 -12.06
C GLU A 560 23.03 -3.47 -13.43
N GLU A 561 22.97 -4.24 -14.53
CA GLU A 561 23.02 -3.68 -15.88
C GLU A 561 21.81 -2.76 -16.16
N ILE A 562 20.59 -3.22 -15.86
CA ILE A 562 19.37 -2.41 -16.01
C ILE A 562 19.49 -1.12 -15.19
N SER A 563 19.94 -1.23 -13.93
CA SER A 563 20.18 -0.08 -13.06
C SER A 563 21.13 0.93 -13.68
N LYS A 564 22.28 0.47 -14.17
CA LYS A 564 23.31 1.34 -14.76
C LYS A 564 22.77 2.08 -15.99
N ARG A 565 22.02 1.37 -16.85
CA ARG A 565 21.45 1.93 -18.09
C ARG A 565 20.29 2.89 -17.83
N ALA A 566 19.35 2.52 -16.96
CA ALA A 566 18.24 3.38 -16.57
C ALA A 566 18.73 4.67 -15.91
N ASN A 567 19.77 4.58 -15.05
CA ASN A 567 20.43 5.76 -14.49
C ASN A 567 21.03 6.66 -15.59
N ARG A 568 21.59 6.08 -16.65
CA ARG A 568 22.14 6.86 -17.77
C ARG A 568 21.05 7.66 -18.49
N VAL A 569 19.92 7.02 -18.82
CA VAL A 569 18.73 7.70 -19.38
C VAL A 569 18.26 8.84 -18.48
N SER A 570 18.24 8.61 -17.16
CA SER A 570 17.80 9.62 -16.19
C SER A 570 18.72 10.85 -16.12
N ARG A 571 19.99 10.72 -16.51
CA ARG A 571 20.99 11.82 -16.47
C ARG A 571 21.13 12.57 -17.79
N GLU A 572 20.48 12.13 -18.86
CA GLU A 572 20.49 12.83 -20.13
C GLU A 572 19.94 14.25 -19.99
N THR A 573 20.55 15.20 -20.70
CA THR A 573 20.13 16.60 -20.72
C THR A 573 19.16 16.89 -21.86
N ASN A 574 19.32 16.22 -23.01
CA ASN A 574 18.44 16.36 -24.17
C ASN A 574 17.19 15.48 -24.01
N LYS A 575 16.19 16.03 -23.31
CA LYS A 575 14.91 15.39 -23.03
C LYS A 575 13.76 16.22 -23.60
N GLN A 576 12.65 15.55 -23.82
CA GLN A 576 11.38 16.12 -24.23
C GLN A 576 10.23 15.31 -23.61
N PHE A 577 8.99 15.76 -23.77
CA PHE A 577 7.87 14.84 -23.59
C PHE A 577 7.93 13.76 -24.67
N ILE A 578 7.66 12.53 -24.27
CA ILE A 578 7.46 11.39 -25.18
C ILE A 578 6.06 10.82 -24.91
N HIS A 579 5.54 9.96 -25.78
CA HIS A 579 4.27 9.31 -25.53
C HIS A 579 4.36 8.35 -24.33
N GLY A 580 5.43 7.54 -24.26
CA GLY A 580 5.77 6.73 -23.09
C GLY A 580 5.00 5.43 -22.94
N ASP A 581 3.98 5.16 -23.76
CA ASP A 581 3.27 3.88 -23.77
C ASP A 581 2.79 3.46 -25.17
N LEU A 582 3.65 3.63 -26.17
CA LEU A 582 3.34 3.19 -27.53
C LEU A 582 3.30 1.66 -27.60
N ASN A 583 2.11 1.10 -27.78
CA ASN A 583 1.86 -0.30 -28.11
C ASN A 583 0.92 -0.35 -29.32
N LYS A 584 0.68 -1.55 -29.89
CA LYS A 584 -0.17 -1.70 -31.07
C LYS A 584 -1.60 -1.18 -30.88
N GLY A 585 -2.15 -1.22 -29.66
CA GLY A 585 -3.47 -0.68 -29.33
C GLY A 585 -3.53 0.85 -29.29
N ASN A 586 -2.39 1.53 -29.06
CA ASN A 586 -2.30 2.99 -28.98
C ASN A 586 -1.88 3.63 -30.33
N ILE A 587 -1.85 2.85 -31.41
CA ILE A 587 -1.50 3.31 -32.75
C ILE A 587 -2.62 2.86 -33.70
N LEU A 588 -3.38 3.83 -34.21
CA LEU A 588 -4.51 3.59 -35.09
C LEU A 588 -4.14 3.92 -36.53
N CYS A 589 -4.48 3.03 -37.46
CA CYS A 589 -4.42 3.33 -38.90
C CYS A 589 -5.82 3.69 -39.38
N THR A 590 -6.00 4.95 -39.75
CA THR A 590 -7.25 5.45 -40.35
C THR A 590 -7.53 4.73 -41.67
N ARG A 591 -8.79 4.70 -42.11
CA ARG A 591 -9.16 4.11 -43.42
C ARG A 591 -8.44 4.75 -44.61
N GLN A 592 -8.00 6.01 -44.47
CA GLN A 592 -7.21 6.73 -45.46
C GLN A 592 -5.71 6.38 -45.39
N GLY A 593 -5.30 5.49 -44.49
CA GLY A 593 -3.92 5.04 -44.33
C GLY A 593 -3.03 5.97 -43.49
N GLY A 594 -3.60 6.99 -42.84
CA GLY A 594 -2.89 7.85 -41.89
C GLY A 594 -2.77 7.21 -40.50
N ILE A 595 -1.71 7.55 -39.77
CA ILE A 595 -1.44 7.05 -38.42
C ILE A 595 -1.85 8.10 -37.38
N ILE A 596 -2.63 7.67 -36.38
CA ILE A 596 -3.01 8.46 -35.22
C ILE A 596 -2.55 7.76 -33.93
N PHE A 597 -1.96 8.52 -33.02
CA PHE A 597 -1.61 8.08 -31.67
C PHE A 597 -2.72 8.50 -30.70
N ILE A 598 -2.99 7.65 -29.69
CA ILE A 598 -4.02 7.87 -28.66
C ILE A 598 -3.48 7.48 -27.27
N ASP A 599 -4.22 7.83 -26.20
CA ASP A 599 -3.88 7.47 -24.80
C ASP A 599 -2.59 8.16 -24.28
N PHE A 600 -2.63 9.49 -24.25
CA PHE A 600 -1.52 10.38 -23.86
C PHE A 600 -1.38 10.58 -22.34
N GLU A 601 -2.11 9.85 -21.52
CA GLU A 601 -2.09 9.96 -20.05
C GLU A 601 -0.68 9.75 -19.50
N GLU A 602 0.08 8.84 -20.11
CA GLU A 602 1.47 8.57 -19.75
C GLU A 602 2.43 9.70 -20.20
N ALA A 603 2.11 10.37 -21.31
CA ALA A 603 2.94 11.42 -21.89
C ALA A 603 3.10 12.61 -20.93
N THR A 604 2.03 12.95 -20.20
CA THR A 604 2.01 14.04 -19.19
C THR A 604 3.09 13.90 -18.11
N SER A 605 3.64 12.71 -17.93
CA SER A 605 4.60 12.40 -16.87
C SER A 605 5.86 11.71 -17.40
N SER A 606 6.12 11.81 -18.72
CA SER A 606 7.23 11.15 -19.42
C SER A 606 8.19 12.17 -20.04
N TRP A 607 8.99 12.83 -19.21
CA TRP A 607 10.06 13.75 -19.65
C TRP A 607 11.38 12.99 -19.84
N LEU A 608 11.59 12.47 -21.05
CA LEU A 608 12.61 11.48 -21.36
C LEU A 608 13.32 11.78 -22.69
N PRO A 609 14.48 11.17 -22.95
CA PRO A 609 15.06 11.20 -24.28
C PRO A 609 14.15 10.51 -25.31
N PHE A 610 14.04 11.07 -26.52
CA PHE A 610 13.16 10.54 -27.58
C PHE A 610 13.40 9.07 -27.92
N TYR A 611 14.64 8.60 -27.74
CA TYR A 611 15.02 7.21 -28.04
C TYR A 611 14.39 6.20 -27.07
N VAL A 612 13.84 6.63 -25.94
CA VAL A 612 13.08 5.75 -25.04
C VAL A 612 11.78 5.30 -25.71
N ASP A 613 11.05 6.22 -26.36
CA ASP A 613 9.82 5.87 -27.10
C ASP A 613 10.15 4.99 -28.31
N LEU A 614 11.25 5.29 -29.03
CA LEU A 614 11.73 4.43 -30.12
C LEU A 614 12.04 3.01 -29.62
N ALA A 615 12.71 2.87 -28.47
CA ALA A 615 13.02 1.57 -27.90
C ALA A 615 11.75 0.77 -27.55
N ILE A 616 10.74 1.44 -26.99
CA ILE A 616 9.43 0.84 -26.66
C ILE A 616 8.73 0.35 -27.93
N VAL A 617 8.63 1.21 -28.96
CA VAL A 617 7.98 0.87 -30.24
C VAL A 617 8.70 -0.25 -30.96
N ILE A 618 10.03 -0.20 -31.04
CA ILE A 618 10.83 -1.24 -31.70
C ILE A 618 10.64 -2.59 -31.00
N GLU A 619 10.72 -2.62 -29.67
CA GLU A 619 10.51 -3.84 -28.91
C GLU A 619 9.11 -4.42 -29.18
N ARG A 620 8.08 -3.60 -29.05
CA ARG A 620 6.68 -4.05 -29.12
C ARG A 620 6.20 -4.36 -30.53
N LEU A 621 6.61 -3.60 -31.55
CA LEU A 621 6.11 -3.75 -32.92
C LEU A 621 7.03 -4.56 -33.83
N CYS A 622 8.35 -4.52 -33.63
CA CYS A 622 9.31 -5.11 -34.57
C CYS A 622 9.97 -6.39 -34.04
N MET A 623 10.14 -6.53 -32.72
CA MET A 623 10.92 -7.63 -32.13
C MET A 623 10.04 -8.78 -31.62
N LEU A 624 8.91 -8.48 -30.96
CA LEU A 624 8.03 -9.51 -30.37
C LEU A 624 7.40 -10.49 -31.37
N SER A 625 7.31 -10.12 -32.64
CA SER A 625 6.79 -10.92 -33.74
C SER A 625 7.75 -12.00 -34.26
N GLY A 626 9.04 -11.91 -33.92
CA GLY A 626 10.06 -12.94 -34.20
C GLY A 626 10.54 -13.09 -35.66
N ARG A 627 9.86 -12.54 -36.68
CA ARG A 627 10.28 -12.63 -38.09
C ARG A 627 10.86 -11.31 -38.60
N ASN A 628 12.01 -11.39 -39.27
CA ASN A 628 12.67 -10.26 -39.95
C ASN A 628 12.82 -9.00 -39.08
N SER A 629 13.00 -9.17 -37.76
CA SER A 629 12.99 -8.08 -36.78
C SER A 629 13.98 -6.97 -37.13
N ILE A 630 15.22 -7.33 -37.51
CA ILE A 630 16.25 -6.37 -37.93
C ILE A 630 15.79 -5.52 -39.11
N LYS A 631 15.24 -6.15 -40.17
CA LYS A 631 14.76 -5.43 -41.37
C LYS A 631 13.68 -4.44 -40.99
N ARG A 632 12.73 -4.86 -40.15
CA ARG A 632 11.60 -4.05 -39.70
C ARG A 632 12.03 -2.87 -38.84
N CYS A 633 12.96 -3.10 -37.91
CA CYS A 633 13.59 -2.03 -37.14
C CYS A 633 14.25 -0.99 -38.06
N ARG A 634 15.02 -1.44 -39.07
CA ARG A 634 15.66 -0.54 -40.03
C ARG A 634 14.65 0.29 -40.81
N VAL A 635 13.57 -0.33 -41.30
CA VAL A 635 12.51 0.36 -42.03
C VAL A 635 11.90 1.47 -41.16
N LEU A 636 11.44 1.13 -39.96
CA LEU A 636 10.83 2.10 -39.03
C LEU A 636 11.80 3.24 -38.68
N LEU A 637 13.04 2.90 -38.31
CA LEU A 637 14.05 3.91 -37.92
C LEU A 637 14.44 4.80 -39.10
N SER A 638 14.59 4.24 -40.30
CA SER A 638 14.96 5.01 -41.49
C SER A 638 13.90 6.06 -41.82
N GLU A 639 12.61 5.72 -41.75
CA GLU A 639 11.53 6.68 -41.99
C GLU A 639 11.41 7.71 -40.86
N TYR A 640 11.61 7.30 -39.61
CA TYR A 640 11.67 8.22 -38.48
C TYR A 640 12.78 9.28 -38.66
N PHE A 641 13.99 8.84 -39.00
CA PHE A 641 15.16 9.70 -39.13
C PHE A 641 15.25 10.52 -40.42
N LYS A 642 14.35 10.29 -41.39
CA LYS A 642 14.10 11.21 -42.52
C LYS A 642 13.32 12.45 -42.08
N VAL A 643 12.47 12.33 -41.06
CA VAL A 643 11.57 13.40 -40.60
C VAL A 643 12.24 14.31 -39.57
N VAL A 644 13.10 13.75 -38.72
CA VAL A 644 13.78 14.49 -37.64
C VAL A 644 15.23 14.82 -38.00
N GLU A 645 15.71 15.96 -37.53
CA GLU A 645 17.07 16.45 -37.79
C GLU A 645 18.12 15.91 -36.80
N TRP A 646 17.69 15.24 -35.73
CA TRP A 646 18.58 14.68 -34.71
C TRP A 646 18.83 13.18 -34.92
N ARG A 647 19.82 12.67 -34.19
CA ARG A 647 20.30 11.28 -34.25
C ARG A 647 20.39 10.65 -32.86
N LEU A 648 20.65 9.35 -32.81
CA LEU A 648 20.91 8.67 -31.55
C LEU A 648 22.19 9.24 -30.93
N PRO A 649 22.23 9.54 -29.62
CA PRO A 649 23.40 10.13 -28.99
C PRO A 649 24.56 9.14 -28.80
N ARG A 650 24.31 7.84 -28.97
CA ARG A 650 25.30 6.75 -28.89
C ARG A 650 24.70 5.44 -29.39
N VAL A 651 25.58 4.49 -29.70
CA VAL A 651 25.23 3.13 -30.15
C VAL A 651 24.43 2.36 -29.08
N GLU A 652 24.56 2.68 -27.80
CA GLU A 652 23.78 2.04 -26.74
C GLU A 652 22.42 2.67 -26.46
N ALA A 653 22.04 3.76 -27.14
CA ALA A 653 20.87 4.56 -26.76
C ALA A 653 19.57 3.74 -26.74
N LEU A 654 19.31 2.91 -27.76
CA LEU A 654 18.11 2.07 -27.80
C LEU A 654 18.11 1.01 -26.69
N ASN A 655 19.26 0.41 -26.40
CA ASN A 655 19.42 -0.53 -25.28
C ASN A 655 19.21 0.17 -23.92
N ASP A 656 19.65 1.42 -23.79
CA ASP A 656 19.45 2.22 -22.59
C ASP A 656 17.96 2.57 -22.39
N GLY A 657 17.27 2.96 -23.47
CA GLY A 657 15.84 3.24 -23.47
C GLY A 657 15.00 2.02 -23.08
N ARG A 658 15.36 0.85 -23.62
CA ARG A 658 14.72 -0.43 -23.28
C ARG A 658 14.93 -0.81 -21.81
N ALA A 659 16.16 -0.69 -21.32
CA ALA A 659 16.46 -0.93 -19.91
C ALA A 659 15.67 0.03 -19.00
N TYR A 660 15.50 1.29 -19.41
CA TYR A 660 14.65 2.24 -18.67
C TYR A 660 13.17 1.81 -18.67
N ALA A 661 12.63 1.37 -19.81
CA ALA A 661 11.24 0.86 -19.89
C ALA A 661 11.01 -0.36 -18.98
N ILE A 662 11.98 -1.28 -18.91
CA ILE A 662 11.96 -2.42 -17.98
C ILE A 662 12.03 -1.94 -16.53
N ALA A 663 12.96 -1.04 -16.20
CA ALA A 663 13.08 -0.47 -14.86
C ALA A 663 11.79 0.22 -14.40
N ARG A 664 11.15 1.00 -15.29
CA ARG A 664 9.83 1.61 -15.07
C ARG A 664 8.78 0.56 -14.76
N SER A 665 8.65 -0.46 -15.59
CA SER A 665 7.59 -1.45 -15.48
C SER A 665 7.71 -2.26 -14.19
N PHE A 666 8.89 -2.81 -13.89
CA PHE A 666 9.11 -3.54 -12.63
C PHE A 666 9.08 -2.63 -11.40
N GLY A 667 9.56 -1.40 -11.50
CA GLY A 667 9.46 -0.41 -10.44
C GLY A 667 8.00 -0.16 -10.08
N ILE A 668 7.13 0.06 -11.07
CA ILE A 668 5.69 0.25 -10.89
C ILE A 668 5.03 -1.00 -10.30
N LEU A 669 5.22 -2.17 -10.89
CA LEU A 669 4.59 -3.41 -10.44
C LEU A 669 4.96 -3.75 -9.00
N SER A 670 6.24 -3.63 -8.69
CA SER A 670 6.76 -4.00 -7.38
C SER A 670 6.38 -2.99 -6.31
N GLN A 671 6.42 -1.69 -6.61
CA GLN A 671 5.92 -0.68 -5.68
C GLN A 671 4.41 -0.84 -5.45
N SER A 672 3.63 -1.08 -6.50
CA SER A 672 2.19 -1.34 -6.36
C SER A 672 1.93 -2.51 -5.41
N ARG A 673 2.65 -3.63 -5.60
CA ARG A 673 2.61 -4.76 -4.67
C ARG A 673 2.98 -4.35 -3.25
N LEU A 674 4.08 -3.62 -3.03
CA LEU A 674 4.46 -3.13 -1.69
C LEU A 674 3.37 -2.30 -0.99
N TYR A 675 2.48 -1.65 -1.77
CA TYR A 675 1.31 -0.92 -1.25
C TYR A 675 0.02 -1.74 -1.21
N GLY A 676 0.07 -3.03 -1.53
CA GLY A 676 -1.10 -3.93 -1.56
C GLY A 676 -2.00 -3.72 -2.77
N LEU A 677 -1.48 -3.09 -3.81
CA LEU A 677 -2.12 -2.94 -5.12
C LEU A 677 -1.54 -4.02 -6.03
N ASP A 678 -1.90 -5.28 -5.77
CA ASP A 678 -1.41 -6.38 -6.59
C ASP A 678 -1.90 -6.26 -8.03
N TRP A 679 -1.00 -6.58 -8.96
CA TRP A 679 -1.29 -6.63 -10.39
C TRP A 679 -1.54 -8.07 -10.82
N PRO A 680 -2.37 -8.30 -11.85
CA PRO A 680 -2.59 -9.65 -12.39
C PRO A 680 -1.29 -10.36 -12.76
N GLU A 681 -1.21 -11.68 -12.55
CA GLU A 681 0.04 -12.45 -12.76
C GLU A 681 0.54 -12.41 -14.21
N TYR A 682 -0.37 -12.25 -15.18
CA TYR A 682 -0.01 -12.18 -16.57
C TYR A 682 0.78 -10.90 -16.92
N GLU A 683 0.67 -9.84 -16.12
CA GLU A 683 1.50 -8.63 -16.27
C GLU A 683 2.95 -8.90 -15.91
N TRP A 684 3.17 -9.55 -14.76
CA TRP A 684 4.51 -10.02 -14.38
C TRP A 684 5.08 -10.88 -15.49
N THR A 685 4.30 -11.85 -15.98
CA THR A 685 4.69 -12.73 -17.09
C THR A 685 5.06 -11.96 -18.36
N LYS A 686 4.29 -10.92 -18.72
CA LYS A 686 4.55 -10.04 -19.86
C LYS A 686 5.91 -9.35 -19.73
N PHE A 687 6.20 -8.72 -18.59
CA PHE A 687 7.49 -8.02 -18.40
C PHE A 687 8.67 -8.98 -18.21
N CYS A 688 8.45 -10.18 -17.67
CA CYS A 688 9.45 -11.25 -17.68
C CYS A 688 9.85 -11.64 -19.10
N LYS A 689 8.88 -11.78 -20.01
CA LYS A 689 9.13 -12.06 -21.44
C LYS A 689 9.91 -10.93 -22.10
N LEU A 690 9.50 -9.67 -21.90
CA LEU A 690 10.21 -8.49 -22.45
C LEU A 690 11.66 -8.42 -21.94
N THR A 691 11.88 -8.70 -20.66
CA THR A 691 13.21 -8.73 -20.06
C THR A 691 14.09 -9.82 -20.64
N LYS A 692 13.54 -11.02 -20.84
CA LYS A 692 14.26 -12.11 -21.50
C LYS A 692 14.68 -11.69 -22.91
N HIS A 693 13.76 -11.10 -23.66
CA HIS A 693 14.00 -10.58 -25.00
C HIS A 693 15.09 -9.48 -25.01
N MET A 694 15.22 -8.68 -23.94
CA MET A 694 16.30 -7.69 -23.79
C MET A 694 17.66 -8.34 -23.66
N ILE A 695 17.74 -9.40 -22.88
CA ILE A 695 18.99 -10.13 -22.65
C ILE A 695 19.42 -10.82 -23.95
N ASP A 696 18.48 -11.50 -24.62
CA ASP A 696 18.76 -12.33 -25.79
C ASP A 696 19.12 -11.49 -27.04
N GLU A 697 18.53 -10.29 -27.19
CA GLU A 697 18.63 -9.50 -28.43
C GLU A 697 19.44 -8.21 -28.31
N LYS A 698 20.22 -8.05 -27.24
CA LYS A 698 21.04 -6.85 -27.00
C LYS A 698 21.98 -6.50 -28.16
N LYS A 699 22.49 -7.51 -28.88
CA LYS A 699 23.36 -7.34 -30.05
C LYS A 699 22.61 -6.68 -31.22
N ILE A 700 21.36 -7.07 -31.47
CA ILE A 700 20.54 -6.55 -32.57
C ILE A 700 20.36 -5.03 -32.45
N LEU A 701 19.98 -4.54 -31.28
CA LEU A 701 19.78 -3.10 -31.06
C LEU A 701 21.08 -2.31 -31.14
N ARG A 702 22.21 -2.92 -30.73
CA ARG A 702 23.52 -2.30 -30.88
C ARG A 702 23.86 -2.13 -32.36
N ASP A 703 23.76 -3.20 -33.14
CA ASP A 703 24.09 -3.21 -34.56
C ASP A 703 23.19 -2.23 -35.34
N LEU A 704 21.89 -2.17 -35.00
CA LEU A 704 20.95 -1.18 -35.56
C LEU A 704 21.33 0.25 -35.20
N SER A 705 21.78 0.51 -33.96
CA SER A 705 22.08 1.88 -33.53
C SER A 705 23.30 2.46 -34.24
N VAL A 706 24.23 1.63 -34.74
CA VAL A 706 25.39 2.09 -35.52
C VAL A 706 24.93 2.88 -36.75
N ASP A 707 23.91 2.38 -37.46
CA ASP A 707 23.39 2.98 -38.70
C ASP A 707 22.75 4.38 -38.47
N PHE A 708 22.40 4.70 -37.22
CA PHE A 708 21.65 5.92 -36.86
C PHE A 708 22.31 6.76 -35.76
N THR A 709 23.55 6.43 -35.43
CA THR A 709 24.44 7.27 -34.61
C THR A 709 25.31 8.07 -35.58
N ASN A 710 25.48 9.37 -35.31
CA ASN A 710 26.47 10.19 -36.00
C ASN A 710 27.75 10.25 -35.16
#